data_AF-A0A524AVP7-F1
#
_entry.id   AF-A0A524AVP7-F1
#
_cell.length_a   1.000
_cell.length_b   1.000
_cell.length_c   1.000
_cell.angle_alpha   90.00
_cell.angle_beta   90.00
_cell.angle_gamma   90.00
#
_symmetry.space_group_name_H-M   'P 1'
#
loop_
_entity.id
_entity.type
_entity.pdbx_description
1 polymer ?
#
loop_
_entity_poly.entity_id
_entity_poly.type
_entity_poly.pdbx_seq_one_letter_code
_entity_poly.pdbx_strand_id
1 'polypeptide(L)'
;MKGKFWTVLTVMVIFSLGLAACGPKPTEAPPPPPAEETPTAAPAAPAVEDEWGVVKVAKGDPIKVGFAAGLSGAGIDVLGLDEQRGAELAVKDKPEVMGFAVELQVEDAMCSAEGGQTVATKFVADPQIVAVLGHMCSSSCLPASKVYEQNHYSMVSPSCTAPALTMPVLDATEIFNRTCWSDVIQGPAAGKFVYETLGVSKVATIHDGSPYAEQLGQEFTKGFEALGGEIVAAEAVNVGDTDMRPVLTRIKAGEPGLLYWSGFVAEGGYLAAQMPDVGMEDVLFMGADGIKADEFIKAAGDRAEGVYASAGDLAEAGPALPKFLEAYEAEYGEAPIAPFHAHAYDAYMVIVNAIEQVGQVDADGNLLIGRKALRDAIRATKDHQGLSGKIACDENGDCGTGSVAFSMVTGGEWVAAGAPAAPPAEGKTFIFGRGGDSVQLDPAVVTDGESFRVTGQILEPLFQYEDGGTGPIPALATGWEVSDDNLTWTITLREGVKFHDGTDFNADAVVLNYERQWKTDHPLHFETQVYEYWEYMFNGFDEDCLITGVEAVDDLTVKITLREPLAPLLANLAMDIFAISSPAALEEYGADYGMPTVGAVGTGPFKFVEWVEDDHITVEANEDYWAGRPTIDRVIWRVIPDDSARFLALKAGDIHALQQANVEDLKDAEADPNLYVEAIGLNTGYLAFNYHIKELQDPKVREAVFHAIDRQALKDAFYGDYGQVASTFLHPSMWGRPDIEDWAYDPDLAMELLAEAGFPDGLTEVTNEDTGEVGPLKFYYMPVTRFYYPSPKEIGEAMAADLAKVGIETELYLEGDWPAFLGSRREGKLYGLYMLGWGGDNGDPDNFLNFFFGGLSGTGQVKEPDQREGWYANQEVADLLFQAATEPEQAKRAPLYEEVERLLHEDRARLWVIHNDTPWILSSKISGFVVQPVGACKYEGVVIAD
;
A
#
# COMPACT_ATOMS: atom_id res chain seq x y z
N MET A 1 -43.03 -50.29 18.92
CA MET A 1 -43.44 -50.51 20.33
C MET A 1 -43.96 -49.17 20.90
N LYS A 2 -44.93 -49.10 21.83
CA LYS A 2 -44.79 -49.20 23.31
C LYS A 2 -43.52 -48.49 23.84
N GLY A 3 -43.59 -47.47 24.70
CA GLY A 3 -44.78 -46.83 25.29
C GLY A 3 -44.47 -45.56 26.11
N LYS A 4 -45.53 -44.94 26.68
CA LYS A 4 -45.46 -43.77 27.58
C LYS A 4 -45.17 -44.18 29.04
N PHE A 5 -44.81 -43.21 29.90
CA PHE A 5 -45.44 -42.78 31.18
C PHE A 5 -44.38 -41.93 31.97
N TRP A 6 -44.62 -40.66 32.38
CA TRP A 6 -45.35 -40.15 33.58
C TRP A 6 -44.60 -40.41 34.91
N THR A 7 -44.47 -39.51 35.93
CA THR A 7 -45.01 -38.14 36.24
C THR A 7 -44.07 -37.47 37.31
N VAL A 8 -44.29 -36.39 38.10
CA VAL A 8 -45.43 -35.56 38.59
C VAL A 8 -44.89 -34.17 39.04
N LEU A 9 -45.57 -33.02 38.84
CA LEU A 9 -46.37 -32.18 39.80
C LEU A 9 -45.64 -31.64 41.06
N THR A 10 -45.86 -30.42 41.59
CA THR A 10 -46.86 -29.32 41.36
C THR A 10 -46.11 -27.93 41.50
N VAL A 11 -46.59 -26.68 41.71
CA VAL A 11 -47.78 -25.90 42.17
C VAL A 11 -47.75 -24.56 41.36
N MET A 12 -48.80 -23.99 40.73
CA MET A 12 -49.98 -23.21 41.22
C MET A 12 -49.64 -21.89 41.98
N VAL A 13 -50.33 -20.73 41.84
CA VAL A 13 -51.67 -20.37 41.29
C VAL A 13 -51.63 -18.99 40.57
N ILE A 14 -52.51 -18.77 39.58
CA ILE A 14 -52.94 -17.45 39.05
C ILE A 14 -54.47 -17.32 39.26
N PHE A 15 -55.01 -16.13 39.58
CA PHE A 15 -56.41 -15.80 39.30
C PHE A 15 -56.64 -14.28 39.12
N SER A 16 -57.73 -13.91 38.43
CA SER A 16 -58.03 -12.55 37.94
C SER A 16 -59.51 -12.16 38.13
N LEU A 17 -59.81 -10.85 38.02
CA LEU A 17 -61.15 -10.19 37.92
C LEU A 17 -60.91 -8.68 37.69
N GLY A 18 -61.74 -7.88 36.99
CA GLY A 18 -62.97 -8.10 36.22
C GLY A 18 -63.37 -6.82 35.46
N LEU A 19 -64.37 -6.84 34.56
CA LEU A 19 -64.60 -5.76 33.57
C LEU A 19 -66.09 -5.34 33.35
N ALA A 20 -66.24 -4.08 32.91
CA ALA A 20 -67.26 -3.51 32.00
C ALA A 20 -68.71 -3.15 32.44
N ALA A 21 -69.05 -1.86 32.28
CA ALA A 21 -70.35 -1.24 31.92
C ALA A 21 -70.14 0.32 31.79
N CYS A 22 -70.92 1.16 31.09
CA CYS A 22 -71.80 1.07 29.90
C CYS A 22 -72.05 2.51 29.36
N GLY A 23 -72.64 2.68 28.16
CA GLY A 23 -73.01 4.01 27.57
C GLY A 23 -74.50 4.12 27.17
N PRO A 24 -74.94 5.04 26.27
CA PRO A 24 -74.28 6.26 25.73
C PRO A 24 -75.21 7.52 25.58
N LYS A 25 -74.64 8.69 25.19
CA LYS A 25 -75.29 9.95 24.69
C LYS A 25 -76.11 10.79 25.73
N PRO A 26 -76.46 12.09 25.48
CA PRO A 26 -76.31 12.91 24.25
C PRO A 26 -75.52 14.24 24.42
N THR A 27 -75.58 15.10 23.38
CA THR A 27 -74.93 16.43 23.21
C THR A 27 -75.81 17.62 23.64
N GLU A 28 -75.19 18.73 24.04
CA GLU A 28 -75.80 20.09 24.08
C GLU A 28 -74.75 21.17 23.72
N ALA A 29 -75.19 22.40 23.36
CA ALA A 29 -74.37 23.44 22.72
C ALA A 29 -74.86 24.88 23.12
N PRO A 30 -74.17 26.01 22.77
CA PRO A 30 -73.65 26.93 23.79
C PRO A 30 -74.35 28.31 23.93
N PRO A 31 -74.07 29.06 25.02
CA PRO A 31 -74.29 30.50 25.17
C PRO A 31 -73.02 31.36 24.87
N PRO A 32 -73.12 32.73 24.79
CA PRO A 32 -72.25 33.53 23.90
C PRO A 32 -71.15 34.42 24.57
N PRO A 33 -70.22 34.99 23.77
CA PRO A 33 -69.15 35.92 24.18
C PRO A 33 -69.57 37.42 24.03
N PRO A 34 -68.71 38.44 24.21
CA PRO A 34 -67.31 38.46 24.69
C PRO A 34 -67.05 39.46 25.86
N ALA A 35 -65.82 39.46 26.39
CA ALA A 35 -65.14 40.66 26.89
C ALA A 35 -63.61 40.44 26.83
N GLU A 36 -62.85 41.40 26.31
CA GLU A 36 -61.38 41.42 26.36
C GLU A 36 -60.92 42.41 27.45
N GLU A 37 -60.07 41.98 28.38
CA GLU A 37 -59.21 42.89 29.15
C GLU A 37 -57.78 42.32 29.24
N THR A 38 -56.84 43.15 28.79
CA THR A 38 -55.37 43.19 28.91
C THR A 38 -54.62 42.01 29.58
N PRO A 39 -53.55 41.46 28.97
CA PRO A 39 -52.77 40.37 29.56
C PRO A 39 -51.99 40.80 30.81
N THR A 40 -52.04 39.96 31.85
CA THR A 40 -51.06 39.97 32.94
C THR A 40 -49.76 39.31 32.45
N ALA A 41 -48.60 39.84 32.85
CA ALA A 41 -47.30 39.30 32.43
C ALA A 41 -47.14 37.81 32.76
N ALA A 42 -46.53 37.06 31.84
CA ALA A 42 -46.07 35.71 32.12
C ALA A 42 -45.02 35.72 33.25
N PRO A 43 -44.93 34.67 34.08
CA PRO A 43 -43.81 34.54 35.00
C PRO A 43 -42.50 34.46 34.20
N ALA A 44 -41.44 35.07 34.73
CA ALA A 44 -40.10 34.94 34.15
C ALA A 44 -39.71 33.46 34.10
N ALA A 45 -38.92 33.09 33.08
CA ALA A 45 -38.28 31.78 33.04
C ALA A 45 -37.44 31.56 34.32
N PRO A 46 -37.32 30.32 34.82
CA PRO A 46 -36.41 30.03 35.92
C PRO A 46 -34.99 30.47 35.52
N ALA A 47 -34.25 31.04 36.46
CA ALA A 47 -32.85 31.36 36.22
C ALA A 47 -32.05 30.08 35.97
N VAL A 48 -31.06 30.15 35.10
CA VAL A 48 -30.02 29.12 35.03
C VAL A 48 -29.26 29.18 36.35
N GLU A 49 -29.25 28.09 37.09
CA GLU A 49 -28.47 27.94 38.33
C GLU A 49 -27.32 26.95 38.04
N ASP A 50 -26.08 27.42 38.22
CA ASP A 50 -24.85 26.64 38.07
C ASP A 50 -23.99 26.90 39.32
N GLU A 51 -23.44 25.84 39.92
CA GLU A 51 -22.72 25.95 41.20
C GLU A 51 -21.34 26.61 41.10
N TRP A 52 -20.77 26.69 39.88
CA TRP A 52 -19.57 27.45 39.57
C TRP A 52 -19.89 28.88 39.06
N GLY A 53 -21.18 29.21 38.93
CA GLY A 53 -21.67 30.50 38.45
C GLY A 53 -22.00 30.52 36.96
N VAL A 54 -22.74 31.55 36.55
CA VAL A 54 -23.24 31.70 35.17
C VAL A 54 -22.64 32.95 34.54
N VAL A 55 -22.03 32.79 33.35
CA VAL A 55 -21.65 33.93 32.51
C VAL A 55 -22.90 34.40 31.77
N LYS A 56 -23.19 35.69 31.85
CA LYS A 56 -24.23 36.36 31.06
C LYS A 56 -23.55 37.23 30.00
N VAL A 57 -23.72 36.87 28.74
CA VAL A 57 -23.34 37.67 27.57
C VAL A 57 -24.57 38.46 27.14
N ALA A 58 -24.49 39.80 27.17
CA ALA A 58 -25.64 40.63 26.88
C ALA A 58 -25.98 40.62 25.38
N LYS A 59 -27.25 40.92 25.04
CA LYS A 59 -27.71 40.85 23.65
C LYS A 59 -26.96 41.81 22.72
N GLY A 60 -26.07 41.25 21.89
CA GLY A 60 -25.26 41.99 20.93
C GLY A 60 -23.81 42.25 21.39
N ASP A 61 -23.46 41.84 22.60
CA ASP A 61 -22.06 41.69 23.02
C ASP A 61 -21.54 40.29 22.59
N PRO A 62 -20.24 40.12 22.32
CA PRO A 62 -19.69 38.84 21.88
C PRO A 62 -19.41 37.86 23.02
N ILE A 63 -19.40 36.57 22.68
CA ILE A 63 -18.85 35.49 23.49
C ILE A 63 -17.34 35.63 23.50
N LYS A 64 -16.74 35.99 24.63
CA LYS A 64 -15.28 36.05 24.77
C LYS A 64 -14.69 34.69 25.10
N VAL A 65 -13.69 34.29 24.33
CA VAL A 65 -12.78 33.17 24.65
C VAL A 65 -11.38 33.75 24.83
N GLY A 66 -10.72 33.47 25.94
CA GLY A 66 -9.32 33.88 26.13
C GLY A 66 -8.41 32.98 25.31
N PHE A 67 -7.47 33.55 24.53
CA PHE A 67 -6.46 32.78 23.80
C PHE A 67 -5.06 33.09 24.38
N ALA A 68 -4.30 32.07 24.75
CA ALA A 68 -2.98 32.24 25.36
C ALA A 68 -1.91 31.35 24.71
N ALA A 69 -0.89 31.97 24.12
CA ALA A 69 0.25 31.27 23.52
C ALA A 69 1.59 31.95 23.89
N GLY A 70 2.71 31.38 23.44
CA GLY A 70 4.00 32.08 23.47
C GLY A 70 4.13 32.95 22.22
N LEU A 71 3.84 34.25 22.33
CA LEU A 71 3.84 35.19 21.19
C LEU A 71 5.10 36.09 21.19
N SER A 72 6.02 35.86 22.13
CA SER A 72 7.37 36.41 22.11
C SER A 72 8.38 35.45 22.75
N GLY A 73 9.63 35.54 22.29
CA GLY A 73 10.73 34.63 22.63
C GLY A 73 11.18 33.85 21.40
N ALA A 74 12.48 33.84 21.11
CA ALA A 74 12.99 33.40 19.81
C ALA A 74 12.68 31.92 19.51
N GLY A 75 11.91 31.67 18.44
CA GLY A 75 11.49 30.33 17.99
C GLY A 75 10.21 29.83 18.67
N ILE A 76 9.94 30.31 19.88
CA ILE A 76 8.67 30.10 20.60
C ILE A 76 7.55 30.94 19.96
N ASP A 77 7.89 32.17 19.56
CA ASP A 77 7.00 33.14 18.93
C ASP A 77 6.36 32.66 17.62
N VAL A 78 7.07 31.86 16.83
CA VAL A 78 6.55 31.31 15.58
C VAL A 78 5.51 30.21 15.84
N LEU A 79 5.73 29.35 16.85
CA LEU A 79 4.79 28.29 17.23
C LEU A 79 3.48 28.86 17.81
N GLY A 80 3.59 29.89 18.67
CA GLY A 80 2.39 30.54 19.22
C GLY A 80 1.58 31.31 18.19
N LEU A 81 2.24 31.83 17.14
CA LEU A 81 1.57 32.44 15.99
C LEU A 81 0.82 31.38 15.14
N ASP A 82 1.41 30.19 14.95
CA ASP A 82 0.76 29.08 14.23
C ASP A 82 -0.56 28.65 14.89
N GLU A 83 -0.54 28.47 16.23
CA GLU A 83 -1.74 28.18 17.01
C GLU A 83 -2.78 29.32 16.98
N GLN A 84 -2.33 30.58 17.03
CA GLN A 84 -3.23 31.73 16.94
C GLN A 84 -3.96 31.75 15.59
N ARG A 85 -3.25 31.48 14.50
CA ARG A 85 -3.83 31.37 13.15
C ARG A 85 -4.83 30.22 13.03
N GLY A 86 -4.53 29.06 13.62
CA GLY A 86 -5.46 27.95 13.72
C GLY A 86 -6.78 28.32 14.41
N ALA A 87 -6.68 29.02 15.55
CA ALA A 87 -7.84 29.53 16.28
C ALA A 87 -8.60 30.64 15.53
N GLU A 88 -7.90 31.56 14.85
CA GLU A 88 -8.50 32.62 14.03
C GLU A 88 -9.30 32.06 12.84
N LEU A 89 -8.79 31.03 12.16
CA LEU A 89 -9.50 30.33 11.08
C LEU A 89 -10.72 29.56 11.61
N ALA A 90 -10.64 28.97 12.81
CA ALA A 90 -11.78 28.35 13.48
C ALA A 90 -12.89 29.37 13.81
N VAL A 91 -12.53 30.58 14.25
CA VAL A 91 -13.49 31.69 14.40
C VAL A 91 -14.07 32.10 13.04
N LYS A 92 -13.28 32.13 11.98
CA LYS A 92 -13.73 32.50 10.63
C LYS A 92 -14.76 31.50 10.07
N ASP A 93 -14.61 30.20 10.35
CA ASP A 93 -15.52 29.14 9.91
C ASP A 93 -16.75 28.97 10.83
N LYS A 94 -16.64 29.22 12.14
CA LYS A 94 -17.78 29.29 13.09
C LYS A 94 -17.77 30.61 13.89
N PRO A 95 -18.15 31.75 13.26
CA PRO A 95 -18.03 33.09 13.85
C PRO A 95 -19.15 33.48 14.83
N GLU A 96 -20.28 32.76 14.80
CA GLU A 96 -21.40 32.98 15.71
C GLU A 96 -21.83 31.66 16.37
N VAL A 97 -22.23 31.74 17.65
CA VAL A 97 -22.80 30.63 18.42
C VAL A 97 -24.12 31.13 19.01
N MET A 98 -25.22 30.41 18.75
CA MET A 98 -26.59 30.80 19.15
C MET A 98 -27.02 32.22 18.73
N GLY A 99 -26.37 32.82 17.71
CA GLY A 99 -26.62 34.19 17.24
C GLY A 99 -25.84 35.28 18.00
N PHE A 100 -24.76 34.90 18.69
CA PHE A 100 -23.79 35.80 19.33
C PHE A 100 -22.43 35.59 18.66
N ALA A 101 -21.77 36.67 18.24
CA ALA A 101 -20.43 36.60 17.66
C ALA A 101 -19.39 36.12 18.70
N VAL A 102 -18.31 35.48 18.26
CA VAL A 102 -17.21 35.05 19.13
C VAL A 102 -16.00 35.96 18.97
N GLU A 103 -15.35 36.32 20.09
CA GLU A 103 -14.16 37.18 20.14
C GLU A 103 -13.02 36.45 20.88
N LEU A 104 -11.85 36.31 20.24
CA LEU A 104 -10.63 35.83 20.90
C LEU A 104 -9.93 37.00 21.61
N GLN A 105 -9.79 36.92 22.93
CA GLN A 105 -8.90 37.81 23.67
C GLN A 105 -7.50 37.19 23.73
N VAL A 106 -6.67 37.52 22.73
CA VAL A 106 -5.28 37.05 22.58
C VAL A 106 -4.35 37.69 23.62
N GLU A 107 -3.52 36.87 24.27
CA GLU A 107 -2.50 37.29 25.25
C GLU A 107 -1.20 36.49 25.10
N ASP A 108 -0.06 37.16 25.33
CA ASP A 108 1.26 36.52 25.35
C ASP A 108 1.59 35.97 26.76
N ALA A 109 1.71 34.65 26.87
CA ALA A 109 2.12 33.95 28.07
C ALA A 109 3.63 33.61 28.10
N MET A 110 4.40 34.00 27.06
CA MET A 110 5.86 33.85 26.95
C MET A 110 6.36 32.41 27.20
N CYS A 111 5.53 31.39 26.93
CA CYS A 111 5.82 29.97 27.21
C CYS A 111 6.27 29.66 28.66
N SER A 112 5.97 30.54 29.61
CA SER A 112 6.63 30.57 30.93
C SER A 112 5.64 30.43 32.08
N ALA A 113 6.15 30.03 33.25
CA ALA A 113 5.34 29.90 34.46
C ALA A 113 4.80 31.25 34.98
N GLU A 114 5.63 32.31 34.94
CA GLU A 114 5.24 33.66 35.36
C GLU A 114 4.28 34.31 34.35
N GLY A 115 4.53 34.16 33.05
CA GLY A 115 3.61 34.61 32.00
C GLY A 115 2.27 33.86 32.04
N GLY A 116 2.30 32.54 32.24
CA GLY A 116 1.12 31.70 32.41
C GLY A 116 0.23 32.14 33.56
N GLN A 117 0.83 32.33 34.75
CA GLN A 117 0.12 32.85 35.91
C GLN A 117 -0.41 34.28 35.69
N THR A 118 0.35 35.13 34.98
CA THR A 118 -0.02 36.52 34.70
C THR A 118 -1.22 36.60 33.76
N VAL A 119 -1.20 35.87 32.65
CA VAL A 119 -2.32 35.80 31.68
C VAL A 119 -3.55 35.16 32.32
N ALA A 120 -3.38 34.08 33.09
CA ALA A 120 -4.50 33.49 33.82
C ALA A 120 -5.14 34.46 34.81
N THR A 121 -4.32 35.21 35.56
CA THR A 121 -4.79 36.28 36.46
C THR A 121 -5.52 37.40 35.69
N LYS A 122 -5.10 37.70 34.46
CA LYS A 122 -5.74 38.70 33.59
C LYS A 122 -7.09 38.21 33.07
N PHE A 123 -7.21 36.94 32.65
CA PHE A 123 -8.46 36.38 32.16
C PHE A 123 -9.51 36.21 33.26
N VAL A 124 -9.15 35.69 34.45
CA VAL A 124 -10.14 35.58 35.54
C VAL A 124 -10.64 36.94 36.07
N ALA A 125 -9.94 38.02 35.74
CA ALA A 125 -10.34 39.40 36.05
C ALA A 125 -11.36 39.99 35.06
N ASP A 126 -11.59 39.38 33.88
CA ASP A 126 -12.74 39.69 33.02
C ASP A 126 -13.81 38.59 33.13
N PRO A 127 -14.90 38.82 33.91
CA PRO A 127 -15.96 37.83 34.11
C PRO A 127 -16.81 37.56 32.85
N GLN A 128 -16.55 38.24 31.73
CA GLN A 128 -17.17 37.95 30.43
C GLN A 128 -16.44 36.86 29.64
N ILE A 129 -15.20 36.49 30.02
CA ILE A 129 -14.51 35.35 29.39
C ILE A 129 -15.20 34.05 29.81
N VAL A 130 -15.64 33.28 28.81
CA VAL A 130 -16.44 32.06 28.96
C VAL A 130 -15.55 30.84 29.18
N ALA A 131 -14.50 30.70 28.36
CA ALA A 131 -13.51 29.63 28.42
C ALA A 131 -12.13 30.15 27.95
N VAL A 132 -11.11 29.31 28.08
CA VAL A 132 -9.74 29.59 27.62
C VAL A 132 -9.30 28.54 26.58
N LEU A 133 -8.80 29.01 25.45
CA LEU A 133 -8.08 28.24 24.44
C LEU A 133 -6.57 28.45 24.68
N GLY A 134 -5.80 27.37 24.68
CA GLY A 134 -4.43 27.39 25.20
C GLY A 134 -4.40 26.86 26.65
N HIS A 135 -3.36 27.11 27.44
CA HIS A 135 -2.10 27.72 27.00
C HIS A 135 -1.35 26.79 26.02
N MET A 136 -0.36 27.33 25.31
CA MET A 136 0.53 26.56 24.43
C MET A 136 1.49 25.63 25.22
N CYS A 137 2.36 26.20 26.04
CA CYS A 137 3.43 25.42 26.70
C CYS A 137 3.00 24.82 28.04
N SER A 138 3.38 23.56 28.29
CA SER A 138 3.18 22.87 29.59
C SER A 138 3.70 23.68 30.80
N SER A 139 4.84 24.35 30.65
CA SER A 139 5.43 25.33 31.59
C SER A 139 4.46 26.45 32.01
N SER A 140 3.56 26.84 31.11
CA SER A 140 2.57 27.91 31.26
C SER A 140 1.22 27.34 31.73
N CYS A 141 0.79 26.21 31.15
CA CYS A 141 -0.44 25.50 31.52
C CYS A 141 -0.49 25.12 33.01
N LEU A 142 0.60 24.61 33.59
CA LEU A 142 0.61 24.13 34.99
C LEU A 142 0.20 25.21 36.01
N PRO A 143 0.87 26.39 36.10
CA PRO A 143 0.44 27.45 37.01
C PRO A 143 -0.85 28.15 36.57
N ALA A 144 -1.11 28.28 35.26
CA ALA A 144 -2.34 28.88 34.75
C ALA A 144 -3.58 28.09 35.20
N SER A 145 -3.53 26.75 35.07
CA SER A 145 -4.64 25.86 35.45
C SER A 145 -5.00 25.98 36.93
N LYS A 146 -4.01 26.17 37.81
CA LYS A 146 -4.26 26.38 39.25
C LYS A 146 -4.96 27.71 39.56
N VAL A 147 -4.81 28.73 38.72
CA VAL A 147 -5.56 30.00 38.81
C VAL A 147 -6.97 29.82 38.24
N TYR A 148 -7.12 29.12 37.12
CA TYR A 148 -8.42 28.86 36.49
C TYR A 148 -9.32 27.97 37.36
N GLU A 149 -8.76 26.93 38.00
CA GLU A 149 -9.47 26.04 38.93
C GLU A 149 -10.10 26.82 40.09
N GLN A 150 -9.32 27.70 40.72
CA GLN A 150 -9.75 28.56 41.84
C GLN A 150 -10.86 29.56 41.48
N ASN A 151 -11.12 29.78 40.19
CA ASN A 151 -12.11 30.74 39.69
C ASN A 151 -13.13 30.09 38.73
N HIS A 152 -13.09 28.77 38.56
CA HIS A 152 -13.95 27.96 37.69
C HIS A 152 -13.99 28.45 36.21
N TYR A 153 -12.82 28.49 35.57
CA TYR A 153 -12.68 28.71 34.13
C TYR A 153 -12.22 27.42 33.44
N SER A 154 -13.01 26.92 32.50
CA SER A 154 -12.64 25.75 31.69
C SER A 154 -11.57 26.12 30.66
N MET A 155 -10.59 25.24 30.48
CA MET A 155 -9.48 25.44 29.55
C MET A 155 -9.35 24.26 28.58
N VAL A 156 -9.06 24.52 27.30
CA VAL A 156 -8.73 23.51 26.28
C VAL A 156 -7.43 23.91 25.59
N SER A 157 -6.36 23.16 25.86
CA SER A 157 -5.02 23.42 25.29
C SER A 157 -4.81 22.66 23.97
N PRO A 158 -4.19 23.28 22.96
CA PRO A 158 -3.83 22.62 21.70
C PRO A 158 -2.51 21.84 21.77
N SER A 159 -1.64 22.08 22.76
CA SER A 159 -0.24 21.61 22.72
C SER A 159 0.42 21.31 24.08
N CYS A 160 -0.26 21.48 25.21
CA CYS A 160 0.28 21.11 26.52
C CYS A 160 0.19 19.59 26.80
N THR A 161 1.12 18.81 26.26
CA THR A 161 1.17 17.33 26.33
C THR A 161 1.47 16.75 27.73
N ALA A 162 1.97 17.55 28.67
CA ALA A 162 2.53 17.07 29.93
C ALA A 162 1.54 16.22 30.78
N PRO A 163 1.96 15.07 31.35
CA PRO A 163 1.12 14.18 32.16
C PRO A 163 0.48 14.84 33.38
N ALA A 164 1.22 15.71 34.09
CA ALA A 164 0.73 16.39 35.29
C ALA A 164 -0.46 17.34 35.09
N LEU A 165 -0.91 17.55 33.84
CA LEU A 165 -2.07 18.38 33.52
C LEU A 165 -3.40 17.62 33.56
N THR A 166 -3.39 16.30 33.29
CA THR A 166 -4.59 15.45 33.32
C THR A 166 -4.50 14.32 34.35
N MET A 167 -3.33 13.77 34.67
CA MET A 167 -3.20 12.66 35.63
C MET A 167 -3.59 13.07 37.07
N PRO A 168 -4.68 12.51 37.67
CA PRO A 168 -5.11 12.92 39.02
C PRO A 168 -4.10 12.59 40.12
N VAL A 169 -3.25 11.58 39.90
CA VAL A 169 -2.16 11.21 40.82
C VAL A 169 -1.02 12.24 40.88
N LEU A 170 -0.99 13.20 39.96
CA LEU A 170 -0.03 14.31 39.90
C LEU A 170 -0.67 15.66 40.27
N ASP A 171 -1.82 15.66 40.95
CA ASP A 171 -2.60 16.86 41.31
C ASP A 171 -3.10 17.62 40.06
N ALA A 172 -3.55 16.92 39.02
CA ALA A 172 -4.23 17.53 37.87
C ALA A 172 -5.52 18.28 38.26
N THR A 173 -5.91 19.25 37.43
CA THR A 173 -7.08 20.13 37.68
C THR A 173 -8.33 19.65 36.96
N GLU A 174 -9.49 19.83 37.59
CA GLU A 174 -10.81 19.49 37.06
C GLU A 174 -11.23 20.40 35.88
N ILE A 175 -10.56 21.53 35.68
CA ILE A 175 -10.81 22.46 34.56
C ILE A 175 -9.93 22.26 33.31
N PHE A 176 -8.87 21.44 33.38
CA PHE A 176 -7.94 21.27 32.25
C PHE A 176 -8.50 20.25 31.27
N ASN A 177 -8.34 20.53 29.98
CA ASN A 177 -8.57 19.58 28.89
C ASN A 177 -7.57 19.88 27.75
N ARG A 178 -7.32 18.93 26.83
CA ARG A 178 -6.49 19.16 25.63
C ARG A 178 -6.97 18.40 24.41
N THR A 179 -6.74 18.98 23.23
CA THR A 179 -6.97 18.35 21.91
C THR A 179 -5.74 17.68 21.33
N CYS A 180 -4.52 17.99 21.82
CA CYS A 180 -3.35 17.17 21.58
C CYS A 180 -3.35 15.88 22.41
N TRP A 181 -2.48 14.96 21.99
CA TRP A 181 -2.04 13.76 22.70
C TRP A 181 -1.30 14.07 24.01
N SER A 182 -1.12 13.03 24.82
CA SER A 182 -0.36 13.07 26.07
C SER A 182 1.02 12.45 25.92
N ASP A 183 2.01 12.94 26.68
CA ASP A 183 3.32 12.28 26.80
C ASP A 183 3.20 10.85 27.36
N VAL A 184 2.11 10.50 28.07
CA VAL A 184 1.85 9.12 28.53
C VAL A 184 1.51 8.14 27.39
N ILE A 185 1.28 8.67 26.17
CA ILE A 185 1.12 7.91 24.93
C ILE A 185 2.44 7.95 24.15
N GLN A 186 2.96 9.17 23.90
CA GLN A 186 4.15 9.41 23.08
C GLN A 186 5.43 8.81 23.68
N GLY A 187 5.66 9.00 24.99
CA GLY A 187 6.84 8.48 25.68
C GLY A 187 6.94 6.95 25.60
N PRO A 188 5.92 6.19 26.04
CA PRO A 188 5.96 4.73 25.99
C PRO A 188 5.99 4.18 24.56
N ALA A 189 5.34 4.85 23.60
CA ALA A 189 5.45 4.49 22.19
C ALA A 189 6.88 4.68 21.66
N ALA A 190 7.54 5.79 21.97
CA ALA A 190 8.93 6.02 21.61
C ALA A 190 9.90 5.05 22.32
N GLY A 191 9.64 4.70 23.59
CA GLY A 191 10.37 3.65 24.29
C GLY A 191 10.23 2.29 23.59
N LYS A 192 9.02 1.95 23.13
CA LYS A 192 8.74 0.76 22.33
C LYS A 192 9.48 0.76 21.00
N PHE A 193 9.44 1.86 20.25
CA PHE A 193 10.16 2.03 19.00
C PHE A 193 11.69 1.86 19.17
N VAL A 194 12.28 2.50 20.18
CA VAL A 194 13.72 2.37 20.43
C VAL A 194 14.13 0.94 20.82
N TYR A 195 13.31 0.24 21.59
CA TYR A 195 13.61 -1.13 22.05
C TYR A 195 13.31 -2.22 21.00
N GLU A 196 12.10 -2.24 20.46
CA GLU A 196 11.60 -3.30 19.58
C GLU A 196 11.91 -3.04 18.10
N THR A 197 11.88 -1.79 17.66
CA THR A 197 12.11 -1.40 16.25
C THR A 197 13.59 -1.13 15.96
N LEU A 198 14.25 -0.28 16.76
CA LEU A 198 15.68 0.02 16.56
C LEU A 198 16.61 -1.02 17.20
N GLY A 199 16.07 -1.98 17.97
CA GLY A 199 16.85 -3.01 18.66
C GLY A 199 17.78 -2.48 19.77
N VAL A 200 17.64 -1.22 20.17
CA VAL A 200 18.56 -0.57 21.11
C VAL A 200 18.15 -0.88 22.53
N SER A 201 18.93 -1.73 23.21
CA SER A 201 18.71 -2.09 24.63
C SER A 201 19.37 -1.14 25.64
N LYS A 202 20.14 -0.14 25.19
CA LYS A 202 20.86 0.84 26.04
C LYS A 202 20.67 2.26 25.54
N VAL A 203 20.02 3.10 26.34
CA VAL A 203 19.69 4.50 25.99
C VAL A 203 20.24 5.46 27.03
N ALA A 204 20.64 6.66 26.60
CA ALA A 204 20.81 7.80 27.48
C ALA A 204 19.68 8.81 27.24
N THR A 205 19.11 9.37 28.30
CA THR A 205 18.05 10.39 28.23
C THR A 205 18.57 11.77 28.63
N ILE A 206 18.07 12.81 27.96
CA ILE A 206 18.48 14.19 28.20
C ILE A 206 17.33 15.18 27.98
N HIS A 207 17.21 16.18 28.86
CA HIS A 207 16.14 17.19 28.86
C HIS A 207 16.64 18.60 29.25
N ASP A 208 15.85 19.64 28.96
CA ASP A 208 16.12 21.04 29.32
C ASP A 208 15.62 21.45 30.73
N GLY A 209 14.83 20.57 31.37
CA GLY A 209 14.22 20.83 32.67
C GLY A 209 12.91 21.63 32.60
N SER A 210 12.35 21.82 31.40
CA SER A 210 10.95 22.22 31.24
C SER A 210 10.02 21.08 31.67
N PRO A 211 8.80 21.37 32.18
CA PRO A 211 7.84 20.33 32.54
C PRO A 211 7.35 19.46 31.38
N TYR A 212 7.57 19.87 30.12
CA TYR A 212 7.40 19.03 28.94
C TYR A 212 8.55 18.01 28.88
N ALA A 213 9.78 18.48 28.65
CA ALA A 213 10.91 17.60 28.40
C ALA A 213 11.23 16.67 29.57
N GLU A 214 11.12 17.15 30.82
CA GLU A 214 11.34 16.34 32.01
C GLU A 214 10.31 15.19 32.10
N GLN A 215 9.03 15.45 31.84
CA GLN A 215 7.99 14.42 31.96
C GLN A 215 7.95 13.48 30.76
N LEU A 216 8.10 13.97 29.53
CA LEU A 216 8.21 13.11 28.35
C LEU A 216 9.43 12.18 28.44
N GLY A 217 10.57 12.68 28.93
CA GLY A 217 11.74 11.86 29.23
C GLY A 217 11.49 10.80 30.32
N GLN A 218 10.63 11.08 31.29
CA GLN A 218 10.19 10.12 32.31
C GLN A 218 9.22 9.07 31.77
N GLU A 219 8.24 9.44 30.92
CA GLU A 219 7.34 8.46 30.31
C GLU A 219 8.04 7.57 29.27
N PHE A 220 8.99 8.13 28.50
CA PHE A 220 9.93 7.35 27.68
C PHE A 220 10.70 6.34 28.53
N THR A 221 11.33 6.80 29.63
CA THR A 221 12.11 5.95 30.55
C THR A 221 11.26 4.80 31.08
N LYS A 222 10.04 5.08 31.56
CA LYS A 222 9.12 4.05 32.09
C LYS A 222 8.75 3.01 31.03
N GLY A 223 8.43 3.44 29.80
CA GLY A 223 8.09 2.53 28.71
C GLY A 223 9.27 1.66 28.29
N PHE A 224 10.45 2.26 28.14
CA PHE A 224 11.68 1.58 27.75
C PHE A 224 12.16 0.56 28.80
N GLU A 225 12.19 0.95 30.09
CA GLU A 225 12.53 0.04 31.19
C GLU A 225 11.51 -1.09 31.36
N ALA A 226 10.22 -0.85 31.10
CA ALA A 226 9.18 -1.88 31.17
C ALA A 226 9.33 -3.00 30.14
N LEU A 227 9.99 -2.73 29.01
CA LEU A 227 10.33 -3.71 27.97
C LEU A 227 11.64 -4.45 28.26
N GLY A 228 12.44 -3.95 29.22
CA GLY A 228 13.74 -4.52 29.60
C GLY A 228 14.96 -3.73 29.11
N GLY A 229 14.77 -2.50 28.63
CA GLY A 229 15.86 -1.58 28.27
C GLY A 229 16.59 -0.99 29.48
N GLU A 230 17.86 -0.64 29.31
CA GLU A 230 18.72 -0.01 30.34
C GLU A 230 18.93 1.49 30.04
N ILE A 231 18.52 2.37 30.96
CA ILE A 231 18.93 3.78 30.92
C ILE A 231 20.34 3.91 31.52
N VAL A 232 21.35 4.06 30.66
CA VAL A 232 22.77 4.09 31.07
C VAL A 232 23.22 5.47 31.57
N ALA A 233 22.48 6.53 31.21
CA ALA A 233 22.64 7.88 31.73
C ALA A 233 21.32 8.65 31.64
N ALA A 234 21.01 9.47 32.65
CA ALA A 234 19.94 10.45 32.62
C ALA A 234 20.53 11.80 33.04
N GLU A 235 20.46 12.79 32.15
CA GLU A 235 21.21 14.05 32.25
C GLU A 235 20.33 15.25 31.90
N ALA A 236 20.79 16.46 32.21
CA ALA A 236 20.08 17.70 31.89
C ALA A 236 21.03 18.81 31.41
N VAL A 237 20.49 19.71 30.59
CA VAL A 237 21.10 20.98 30.15
C VAL A 237 20.19 22.15 30.56
N ASN A 238 20.69 23.37 30.46
CA ASN A 238 19.88 24.58 30.67
C ASN A 238 19.43 25.13 29.31
N VAL A 239 18.22 25.68 29.25
CA VAL A 239 17.78 26.47 28.08
C VAL A 239 18.77 27.61 27.82
N GLY A 240 19.29 27.69 26.58
CA GLY A 240 20.35 28.60 26.15
C GLY A 240 21.78 28.06 26.27
N ASP A 241 22.00 26.82 26.71
CA ASP A 241 23.32 26.17 26.63
C ASP A 241 23.71 25.87 25.17
N THR A 242 24.99 26.07 24.83
CA THR A 242 25.51 25.94 23.45
C THR A 242 26.79 25.09 23.34
N ASP A 243 27.30 24.60 24.46
CA ASP A 243 28.45 23.69 24.54
C ASP A 243 28.03 22.42 25.28
N MET A 244 27.62 21.41 24.51
CA MET A 244 27.04 20.15 25.01
C MET A 244 28.10 19.09 25.31
N ARG A 245 29.33 19.29 24.86
CA ARG A 245 30.45 18.36 25.04
C ARG A 245 30.68 17.96 26.51
N PRO A 246 30.52 18.83 27.52
CA PRO A 246 30.64 18.44 28.92
C PRO A 246 29.58 17.44 29.40
N VAL A 247 28.37 17.42 28.80
CA VAL A 247 27.32 16.44 29.12
C VAL A 247 27.44 15.19 28.26
N LEU A 248 27.68 15.34 26.95
CA LEU A 248 27.95 14.22 26.05
C LEU A 248 29.16 13.37 26.51
N THR A 249 30.21 14.00 27.05
CA THR A 249 31.36 13.29 27.66
C THR A 249 30.98 12.44 28.87
N ARG A 250 29.94 12.82 29.65
CA ARG A 250 29.43 12.00 30.76
C ARG A 250 28.58 10.84 30.24
N ILE A 251 27.66 11.15 29.32
CA ILE A 251 26.79 10.18 28.66
C ILE A 251 27.58 9.06 27.99
N LYS A 252 28.67 9.38 27.27
CA LYS A 252 29.55 8.41 26.61
C LYS A 252 30.08 7.31 27.55
N ALA A 253 30.26 7.60 28.85
CA ALA A 253 30.75 6.63 29.82
C ALA A 253 29.75 5.49 30.13
N GLY A 254 28.49 5.63 29.73
CA GLY A 254 27.47 4.57 29.81
C GLY A 254 27.40 3.63 28.59
N GLU A 255 28.14 3.95 27.52
CA GLU A 255 28.10 3.23 26.22
C GLU A 255 26.65 3.05 25.67
N PRO A 256 25.87 4.14 25.51
CA PRO A 256 24.52 4.07 24.93
C PRO A 256 24.57 3.75 23.43
N GLY A 257 23.57 3.00 22.93
CA GLY A 257 23.32 2.86 21.50
C GLY A 257 22.52 4.03 20.92
N LEU A 258 21.73 4.71 21.75
CA LEU A 258 20.93 5.88 21.37
C LEU A 258 20.91 6.95 22.46
N LEU A 259 20.89 8.22 22.04
CA LEU A 259 20.63 9.40 22.86
C LEU A 259 19.20 9.92 22.58
N TYR A 260 18.34 9.93 23.60
CA TYR A 260 16.97 10.43 23.51
C TYR A 260 16.85 11.84 24.11
N TRP A 261 16.43 12.80 23.30
CA TRP A 261 16.27 14.21 23.65
C TRP A 261 14.80 14.63 23.61
N SER A 262 14.24 14.93 24.78
CA SER A 262 12.82 15.30 24.94
C SER A 262 12.56 16.82 24.92
N GLY A 263 13.56 17.64 24.56
CA GLY A 263 13.44 19.10 24.50
C GLY A 263 13.34 19.65 23.07
N PHE A 264 13.62 20.95 22.94
CA PHE A 264 13.39 21.70 21.70
C PHE A 264 14.57 21.71 20.71
N VAL A 265 14.29 22.19 19.50
CA VAL A 265 15.23 22.33 18.36
C VAL A 265 16.60 22.89 18.72
N ALA A 266 16.68 23.97 19.51
CA ALA A 266 17.91 24.75 19.65
C ALA A 266 19.03 23.97 20.37
N GLU A 267 18.75 23.47 21.57
CA GLU A 267 19.67 22.63 22.33
C GLU A 267 19.83 21.24 21.67
N GLY A 268 18.76 20.71 21.06
CA GLY A 268 18.78 19.44 20.31
C GLY A 268 19.77 19.46 19.15
N GLY A 269 19.79 20.52 18.34
CA GLY A 269 20.73 20.70 17.24
C GLY A 269 22.18 20.77 17.73
N TYR A 270 22.43 21.50 18.82
CA TYR A 270 23.76 21.52 19.45
C TYR A 270 24.17 20.18 20.07
N LEU A 271 23.24 19.38 20.58
CA LEU A 271 23.51 18.03 21.07
C LEU A 271 23.95 17.13 19.91
N ALA A 272 23.15 17.03 18.84
CA ALA A 272 23.45 16.19 17.70
C ALA A 272 24.77 16.60 17.03
N ALA A 273 24.94 17.88 16.69
CA ALA A 273 26.14 18.39 16.01
C ALA A 273 27.45 18.22 16.82
N GLN A 274 27.37 18.06 18.15
CA GLN A 274 28.55 17.95 19.03
C GLN A 274 28.83 16.51 19.52
N MET A 275 28.04 15.51 19.10
CA MET A 275 28.33 14.10 19.36
C MET A 275 29.69 13.64 18.76
N PRO A 276 30.07 13.99 17.51
CA PRO A 276 31.39 13.66 16.97
C PRO A 276 32.55 14.29 17.74
N ASP A 277 32.37 15.49 18.31
CA ASP A 277 33.40 16.23 19.07
C ASP A 277 33.85 15.47 20.35
N VAL A 278 33.06 14.51 20.85
CA VAL A 278 33.40 13.61 21.98
C VAL A 278 33.61 12.15 21.56
N GLY A 279 33.45 11.83 20.28
CA GLY A 279 33.51 10.47 19.75
C GLY A 279 32.21 9.66 19.94
N MET A 280 31.04 10.24 19.67
CA MET A 280 29.73 9.57 19.71
C MET A 280 29.06 9.57 18.32
N GLU A 281 29.84 9.61 17.24
CA GLU A 281 29.37 9.60 15.85
C GLU A 281 28.44 8.40 15.54
N ASP A 282 28.81 7.21 16.00
CA ASP A 282 28.06 5.95 15.79
C ASP A 282 26.81 5.80 16.69
N VAL A 283 26.58 6.72 17.63
CA VAL A 283 25.43 6.68 18.54
C VAL A 283 24.22 7.28 17.84
N LEU A 284 23.08 6.57 17.84
CA LEU A 284 21.83 7.10 17.28
C LEU A 284 21.35 8.30 18.10
N PHE A 285 20.62 9.21 17.46
CA PHE A 285 19.97 10.32 18.15
C PHE A 285 18.49 10.30 17.79
N MET A 286 17.64 10.42 18.80
CA MET A 286 16.19 10.53 18.65
C MET A 286 15.68 11.66 19.51
N GLY A 287 14.66 12.37 19.03
CA GLY A 287 13.88 13.26 19.88
C GLY A 287 12.38 13.09 19.70
N ALA A 288 11.66 14.13 20.11
CA ALA A 288 10.21 14.20 20.07
C ALA A 288 9.71 15.20 19.02
N ASP A 289 8.42 15.52 19.07
CA ASP A 289 7.77 16.58 18.32
C ASP A 289 8.50 17.93 18.45
N GLY A 290 9.07 18.23 19.63
CA GLY A 290 9.90 19.41 19.89
C GLY A 290 11.16 19.58 19.01
N ILE A 291 11.56 18.56 18.23
CA ILE A 291 12.59 18.67 17.19
C ILE A 291 12.11 18.39 15.76
N LYS A 292 10.85 18.02 15.53
CA LYS A 292 10.35 17.59 14.20
C LYS A 292 10.05 18.80 13.28
N ALA A 293 11.09 19.57 13.00
CA ALA A 293 11.07 20.75 12.12
C ALA A 293 12.38 20.85 11.33
N ASP A 294 12.36 21.54 10.19
CA ASP A 294 13.55 21.78 9.37
C ASP A 294 14.66 22.54 10.13
N GLU A 295 14.29 23.39 11.08
CA GLU A 295 15.19 24.16 11.93
C GLU A 295 16.14 23.25 12.73
N PHE A 296 15.71 22.03 13.08
CA PHE A 296 16.60 21.02 13.66
C PHE A 296 17.61 20.51 12.64
N ILE A 297 17.19 20.19 11.41
CA ILE A 297 18.08 19.74 10.34
C ILE A 297 19.12 20.82 10.03
N LYS A 298 18.68 22.08 9.93
CA LYS A 298 19.53 23.28 9.74
C LYS A 298 20.51 23.50 10.91
N ALA A 299 20.16 23.11 12.13
CA ALA A 299 20.99 23.27 13.34
C ALA A 299 21.96 22.10 13.59
N ALA A 300 21.56 20.87 13.29
CA ALA A 300 22.37 19.66 13.41
C ALA A 300 23.35 19.48 12.22
N GLY A 301 23.05 20.07 11.06
CA GLY A 301 23.88 20.01 9.86
C GLY A 301 24.01 18.59 9.33
N ASP A 302 25.21 18.20 8.87
CA ASP A 302 25.50 16.86 8.33
C ASP A 302 25.14 15.71 9.31
N ARG A 303 25.05 15.97 10.63
CA ARG A 303 24.64 14.96 11.63
C ARG A 303 23.11 14.85 11.79
N ALA A 304 22.32 15.65 11.07
CA ALA A 304 20.87 15.49 11.01
C ALA A 304 20.45 14.15 10.39
N GLU A 305 21.18 13.66 9.38
CA GLU A 305 20.87 12.40 8.70
C GLU A 305 20.82 11.22 9.68
N GLY A 306 19.80 10.37 9.56
CA GLY A 306 19.55 9.26 10.47
C GLY A 306 19.19 9.66 11.91
N VAL A 307 18.78 10.92 12.14
CA VAL A 307 18.09 11.31 13.39
C VAL A 307 16.63 10.89 13.31
N TYR A 308 16.11 10.31 14.38
CA TYR A 308 14.70 9.96 14.54
C TYR A 308 13.91 11.03 15.34
N ALA A 309 12.61 11.14 15.09
CA ALA A 309 11.69 11.93 15.92
C ALA A 309 10.34 11.20 16.07
N SER A 310 9.75 11.23 17.27
CA SER A 310 8.39 10.73 17.53
C SER A 310 7.41 11.89 17.71
N ALA A 311 6.36 11.95 16.88
CA ALA A 311 5.26 12.91 16.99
C ALA A 311 3.91 12.18 16.96
N GLY A 312 2.80 12.88 17.15
CA GLY A 312 1.48 12.28 16.87
C GLY A 312 1.27 12.07 15.38
N ASP A 313 0.48 11.06 15.02
CA ASP A 313 0.25 10.71 13.62
C ASP A 313 -0.70 11.69 12.91
N LEU A 314 -0.31 12.10 11.71
CA LEU A 314 -1.11 12.93 10.81
C LEU A 314 -1.92 12.11 9.79
N ALA A 315 -1.69 10.79 9.68
CA ALA A 315 -2.58 9.90 8.92
C ALA A 315 -3.98 9.79 9.56
N GLU A 316 -4.10 10.02 10.87
CA GLU A 316 -5.38 10.10 11.59
C GLU A 316 -6.09 11.47 11.44
N ALA A 317 -5.52 12.41 10.68
CA ALA A 317 -6.12 13.72 10.45
C ALA A 317 -7.51 13.63 9.81
N GLY A 318 -8.39 14.58 10.15
CA GLY A 318 -9.72 14.63 9.58
C GLY A 318 -9.71 15.01 8.09
N PRO A 319 -10.69 14.54 7.29
CA PRO A 319 -10.76 14.80 5.83
C PRO A 319 -10.96 16.29 5.47
N ALA A 320 -11.08 17.18 6.44
CA ALA A 320 -11.10 18.62 6.26
C ALA A 320 -9.70 19.28 6.37
N LEU A 321 -8.67 18.58 6.86
CA LEU A 321 -7.33 19.17 7.03
C LEU A 321 -6.71 19.69 5.72
N PRO A 322 -6.74 18.98 4.57
CA PRO A 322 -6.15 19.50 3.33
C PRO A 322 -6.75 20.86 2.93
N LYS A 323 -8.08 20.99 3.03
CA LYS A 323 -8.80 22.24 2.76
C LYS A 323 -8.51 23.34 3.79
N PHE A 324 -8.26 22.97 5.06
CA PHE A 324 -7.78 23.93 6.06
C PHE A 324 -6.38 24.45 5.69
N LEU A 325 -5.47 23.58 5.24
CA LEU A 325 -4.10 23.97 4.87
C LEU A 325 -4.12 24.94 3.66
N GLU A 326 -4.95 24.66 2.65
CA GLU A 326 -5.24 25.62 1.55
C GLU A 326 -5.73 26.98 2.09
N ALA A 327 -6.65 26.98 3.06
CA ALA A 327 -7.22 28.20 3.63
C ALA A 327 -6.22 28.96 4.52
N TYR A 328 -5.29 28.27 5.18
CA TYR A 328 -4.21 28.86 5.97
C TYR A 328 -3.21 29.56 5.04
N GLU A 329 -2.68 28.87 4.02
CA GLU A 329 -1.71 29.46 3.09
C GLU A 329 -2.33 30.64 2.33
N ALA A 330 -3.61 30.54 1.94
CA ALA A 330 -4.33 31.61 1.25
C ALA A 330 -4.60 32.86 2.10
N GLU A 331 -4.69 32.76 3.44
CA GLU A 331 -4.89 33.91 4.34
C GLU A 331 -3.55 34.51 4.80
N TYR A 332 -2.57 33.66 5.15
CA TYR A 332 -1.34 34.08 5.81
C TYR A 332 -0.10 34.14 4.89
N GLY A 333 -0.16 33.53 3.69
CA GLY A 333 0.89 33.61 2.67
C GLY A 333 2.10 32.69 2.89
N GLU A 334 2.00 31.76 3.84
CA GLU A 334 2.99 30.75 4.18
C GLU A 334 2.28 29.51 4.75
N ALA A 335 2.87 28.33 4.62
CA ALA A 335 2.37 27.10 5.21
C ALA A 335 2.57 27.08 6.74
N PRO A 336 1.74 26.35 7.52
CA PRO A 336 1.97 26.16 8.94
C PRO A 336 3.25 25.37 9.22
N ILE A 337 3.91 25.66 10.35
CA ILE A 337 5.25 25.12 10.68
C ILE A 337 5.25 23.93 11.65
N ALA A 338 4.10 23.63 12.27
CA ALA A 338 3.92 22.58 13.27
C ALA A 338 2.47 22.07 13.19
N PRO A 339 2.11 20.89 13.74
CA PRO A 339 0.74 20.37 13.66
C PRO A 339 -0.26 21.08 14.58
N PHE A 340 0.20 21.96 15.48
CA PHE A 340 -0.62 22.48 16.58
C PHE A 340 -1.71 23.50 16.17
N HIS A 341 -1.63 24.13 14.98
CA HIS A 341 -2.76 24.88 14.42
C HIS A 341 -4.05 24.05 14.30
N ALA A 342 -3.94 22.75 13.97
CA ALA A 342 -5.11 21.87 13.80
C ALA A 342 -5.74 21.56 15.16
N HIS A 343 -4.92 21.26 16.17
CA HIS A 343 -5.38 21.13 17.55
C HIS A 343 -5.95 22.44 18.12
N ALA A 344 -5.47 23.62 17.69
CA ALA A 344 -6.01 24.92 18.09
C ALA A 344 -7.37 25.22 17.45
N TYR A 345 -7.55 24.88 16.18
CA TYR A 345 -8.85 24.89 15.52
C TYR A 345 -9.84 23.96 16.24
N ASP A 346 -9.41 22.73 16.56
CA ASP A 346 -10.28 21.76 17.25
C ASP A 346 -10.57 22.16 18.71
N ALA A 347 -9.62 22.78 19.41
CA ALA A 347 -9.84 23.31 20.76
C ALA A 347 -10.91 24.41 20.77
N TYR A 348 -10.91 25.28 19.75
CA TYR A 348 -12.01 26.23 19.53
C TYR A 348 -13.33 25.50 19.30
N MET A 349 -13.35 24.52 18.37
CA MET A 349 -14.57 23.79 18.02
C MET A 349 -15.18 23.06 19.22
N VAL A 350 -14.37 22.40 20.05
CA VAL A 350 -14.79 21.80 21.33
C VAL A 350 -15.44 22.85 22.25
N ILE A 351 -14.81 24.01 22.44
CA ILE A 351 -15.35 25.11 23.27
C ILE A 351 -16.70 25.59 22.74
N VAL A 352 -16.81 25.94 21.45
CA VAL A 352 -18.05 26.50 20.90
C VAL A 352 -19.18 25.47 20.79
N ASN A 353 -18.87 24.20 20.52
CA ASN A 353 -19.85 23.12 20.50
C ASN A 353 -20.37 22.82 21.91
N ALA A 354 -19.54 22.91 22.95
CA ALA A 354 -19.97 22.79 24.34
C ALA A 354 -20.83 23.99 24.79
N ILE A 355 -20.49 25.22 24.38
CA ILE A 355 -21.33 26.41 24.60
C ILE A 355 -22.72 26.23 23.96
N GLU A 356 -22.78 25.74 22.72
CA GLU A 356 -24.04 25.52 22.00
C GLU A 356 -24.94 24.45 22.65
N GLN A 357 -24.36 23.47 23.37
CA GLN A 357 -25.10 22.45 24.11
C GLN A 357 -25.71 22.96 25.42
N VAL A 358 -25.05 23.87 26.14
CA VAL A 358 -25.46 24.29 27.50
C VAL A 358 -26.02 25.71 27.59
N GLY A 359 -25.78 26.52 26.55
CA GLY A 359 -26.22 27.90 26.46
C GLY A 359 -27.74 28.02 26.46
N GLN A 360 -28.26 29.03 27.18
CA GLN A 360 -29.70 29.32 27.25
C GLN A 360 -29.94 30.81 27.04
N VAL A 361 -30.82 31.16 26.11
CA VAL A 361 -31.17 32.56 25.85
C VAL A 361 -32.33 32.98 26.76
N ASP A 362 -32.12 34.01 27.57
CA ASP A 362 -33.12 34.52 28.51
C ASP A 362 -34.22 35.37 27.82
N ALA A 363 -35.26 35.73 28.58
CA ALA A 363 -36.43 36.45 28.06
C ALA A 363 -36.12 37.88 27.55
N ASP A 364 -35.00 38.46 27.98
CA ASP A 364 -34.48 39.74 27.48
C ASP A 364 -33.57 39.55 26.24
N GLY A 365 -33.26 38.30 25.89
CA GLY A 365 -32.48 37.90 24.72
C GLY A 365 -30.97 37.83 24.95
N ASN A 366 -30.52 37.63 26.19
CA ASN A 366 -29.10 37.48 26.55
C ASN A 366 -28.73 36.00 26.68
N LEU A 367 -27.50 35.63 26.36
CA LEU A 367 -27.02 34.25 26.49
C LEU A 367 -26.49 33.99 27.91
N LEU A 368 -26.97 32.91 28.52
CA LEU A 368 -26.56 32.42 29.84
C LEU A 368 -25.80 31.10 29.67
N ILE A 369 -24.58 31.03 30.20
CA ILE A 369 -23.70 29.85 30.11
C ILE A 369 -23.26 29.48 31.53
N GLY A 370 -23.63 28.29 32.00
CA GLY A 370 -23.16 27.76 33.28
C GLY A 370 -21.70 27.33 33.20
N ARG A 371 -20.86 27.76 34.15
CA ARG A 371 -19.41 27.48 34.13
C ARG A 371 -19.11 26.00 34.35
N LYS A 372 -19.82 25.34 35.26
CA LYS A 372 -19.70 23.89 35.44
C LYS A 372 -20.34 23.14 34.29
N ALA A 373 -21.54 23.55 33.87
CA ALA A 373 -22.22 22.94 32.73
C ALA A 373 -21.33 22.93 31.47
N LEU A 374 -20.61 24.03 31.22
CA LEU A 374 -19.64 24.11 30.13
C LEU A 374 -18.46 23.15 30.30
N ARG A 375 -17.86 23.02 31.50
CA ARG A 375 -16.80 22.03 31.78
C ARG A 375 -17.31 20.62 31.52
N ASP A 376 -18.45 20.28 32.12
CA ASP A 376 -19.07 18.96 32.04
C ASP A 376 -19.47 18.62 30.58
N ALA A 377 -19.85 19.62 29.77
CA ALA A 377 -20.13 19.45 28.33
C ALA A 377 -18.87 19.33 27.46
N ILE A 378 -17.79 20.05 27.78
CA ILE A 378 -16.48 19.82 27.15
C ILE A 378 -16.07 18.35 27.34
N ARG A 379 -16.09 17.85 28.59
CA ARG A 379 -15.77 16.44 28.91
C ARG A 379 -16.81 15.43 28.41
N ALA A 380 -17.99 15.87 27.97
CA ALA A 380 -18.98 15.03 27.30
C ALA A 380 -18.75 14.91 25.77
N THR A 381 -17.78 15.63 25.19
CA THR A 381 -17.46 15.57 23.76
C THR A 381 -17.05 14.16 23.35
N LYS A 382 -17.79 13.58 22.40
CA LYS A 382 -17.52 12.26 21.81
C LYS A 382 -17.83 12.30 20.33
N ASP A 383 -17.09 11.50 19.56
CA ASP A 383 -17.30 11.32 18.13
C ASP A 383 -17.26 12.64 17.31
N HIS A 384 -16.56 13.67 17.81
CA HIS A 384 -16.36 14.91 17.07
C HIS A 384 -15.19 14.73 16.10
N GLN A 385 -15.48 14.71 14.79
CA GLN A 385 -14.44 14.79 13.78
C GLN A 385 -13.86 16.21 13.74
N GLY A 386 -12.62 16.36 14.18
CA GLY A 386 -11.80 17.56 14.06
C GLY A 386 -10.85 17.50 12.86
N LEU A 387 -9.98 18.50 12.73
CA LEU A 387 -8.88 18.55 11.77
C LEU A 387 -7.73 17.65 12.19
N SER A 388 -7.39 17.64 13.47
CA SER A 388 -6.34 16.81 14.08
C SER A 388 -6.77 15.36 14.35
N GLY A 389 -7.94 14.97 13.83
CA GLY A 389 -8.47 13.61 13.89
C GLY A 389 -9.76 13.52 14.71
N LYS A 390 -9.97 12.37 15.35
CA LYS A 390 -11.19 12.12 16.12
C LYS A 390 -11.03 12.61 17.56
N ILE A 391 -11.88 13.56 17.96
CA ILE A 391 -11.88 14.17 19.29
C ILE A 391 -12.92 13.48 20.18
N ALA A 392 -12.47 12.92 21.31
CA ALA A 392 -13.31 12.25 22.30
C ALA A 392 -12.69 12.41 23.71
N CYS A 393 -13.33 13.23 24.55
CA CYS A 393 -12.86 13.52 25.90
C CYS A 393 -13.08 12.36 26.88
N ASP A 394 -12.06 12.11 27.69
CA ASP A 394 -12.12 11.23 28.85
C ASP A 394 -12.56 11.97 30.13
N GLU A 395 -12.56 11.27 31.29
CA GLU A 395 -12.94 11.89 32.56
C GLU A 395 -11.88 12.85 33.14
N ASN A 396 -10.64 12.78 32.66
CA ASN A 396 -9.49 13.56 33.11
C ASN A 396 -9.24 14.84 32.27
N GLY A 397 -9.78 14.90 31.05
CA GLY A 397 -9.65 16.01 30.10
C GLY A 397 -8.74 15.72 28.89
N ASP A 398 -8.27 14.48 28.72
CA ASP A 398 -7.61 14.06 27.48
C ASP A 398 -8.68 13.87 26.40
N CYS A 399 -8.68 14.74 25.37
CA CYS A 399 -9.67 14.71 24.28
C CYS A 399 -9.08 14.38 22.91
N GLY A 400 -7.76 14.53 22.73
CA GLY A 400 -7.05 14.01 21.57
C GLY A 400 -6.83 12.51 21.69
N THR A 401 -7.41 11.72 20.79
CA THR A 401 -7.00 10.33 20.57
C THR A 401 -6.25 10.24 19.25
N GLY A 402 -5.02 9.76 19.29
CA GLY A 402 -4.19 9.51 18.11
C GLY A 402 -3.00 8.62 18.47
N SER A 403 -2.51 7.89 17.47
CA SER A 403 -1.27 7.11 17.53
C SER A 403 -0.03 8.00 17.38
N VAL A 404 1.15 7.38 17.39
CA VAL A 404 2.45 8.06 17.43
C VAL A 404 3.21 7.65 16.19
N ALA A 405 3.35 8.59 15.26
CA ALA A 405 4.18 8.43 14.07
C ALA A 405 5.66 8.64 14.41
N PHE A 406 6.50 7.86 13.75
CA PHE A 406 7.95 8.00 13.81
C PHE A 406 8.44 8.55 12.47
N SER A 407 9.40 9.47 12.54
CA SER A 407 10.05 10.06 11.38
C SER A 407 11.56 9.94 11.51
N MET A 408 12.27 9.88 10.38
CA MET A 408 13.72 10.00 10.35
C MET A 408 14.15 10.99 9.28
N VAL A 409 15.31 11.61 9.47
CA VAL A 409 15.92 12.44 8.43
C VAL A 409 16.61 11.54 7.42
N THR A 410 16.15 11.61 6.16
CA THR A 410 16.75 10.93 5.00
C THR A 410 16.88 11.96 3.87
N GLY A 411 18.05 12.07 3.26
CA GLY A 411 18.32 13.06 2.21
C GLY A 411 18.25 14.52 2.70
N GLY A 412 18.23 14.77 4.01
CA GLY A 412 17.97 16.08 4.60
C GLY A 412 16.50 16.47 4.76
N GLU A 413 15.54 15.54 4.60
CA GLU A 413 14.10 15.76 4.84
C GLU A 413 13.53 14.77 5.86
N TRP A 414 12.49 15.16 6.59
CA TRP A 414 11.80 14.30 7.57
C TRP A 414 10.83 13.32 6.88
N VAL A 415 11.33 12.13 6.50
CA VAL A 415 10.50 11.04 5.98
C VAL A 415 9.88 10.24 7.13
N ALA A 416 8.86 9.41 6.82
CA ALA A 416 8.37 8.42 7.78
C ALA A 416 9.51 7.42 8.13
N ALA A 417 9.81 7.26 9.41
CA ALA A 417 10.64 6.18 9.88
C ALA A 417 9.74 4.96 9.94
N GLY A 418 9.71 4.20 8.85
CA GLY A 418 8.93 2.97 8.76
C GLY A 418 9.18 2.12 10.00
N ALA A 419 8.11 1.83 10.75
CA ALA A 419 8.19 0.77 11.72
C ALA A 419 8.42 -0.53 10.92
N PRO A 420 9.46 -1.34 11.22
CA PRO A 420 9.44 -2.72 10.79
C PRO A 420 8.14 -3.32 11.33
N ALA A 421 7.39 -3.99 10.45
CA ALA A 421 6.00 -4.39 10.66
C ALA A 421 5.76 -4.89 12.09
N ALA A 422 4.70 -4.36 12.74
CA ALA A 422 4.46 -4.50 14.17
C ALA A 422 4.78 -5.93 14.66
N PRO A 423 5.71 -6.07 15.64
CA PRO A 423 6.49 -7.29 15.82
C PRO A 423 5.56 -8.49 15.95
N PRO A 424 5.86 -9.58 15.22
CA PRO A 424 4.87 -10.59 14.89
C PRO A 424 4.21 -11.13 16.15
N ALA A 425 2.87 -11.10 16.16
CA ALA A 425 2.10 -11.94 17.07
C ALA A 425 2.60 -13.38 16.93
N GLU A 426 2.86 -14.07 18.05
CA GLU A 426 3.66 -15.30 18.12
C GLU A 426 3.29 -16.32 17.02
N GLY A 427 4.09 -16.34 15.94
CA GLY A 427 3.71 -16.99 14.69
C GLY A 427 4.85 -17.11 13.67
N LYS A 428 4.64 -17.91 12.64
CA LYS A 428 5.62 -18.26 11.59
C LYS A 428 5.45 -17.36 10.38
N THR A 429 6.42 -16.47 10.15
CA THR A 429 6.48 -15.58 8.98
C THR A 429 7.42 -16.18 7.93
N PHE A 430 6.91 -16.45 6.73
CA PHE A 430 7.75 -16.74 5.56
C PHE A 430 8.21 -15.43 4.92
N ILE A 431 9.45 -15.39 4.44
CA ILE A 431 10.04 -14.18 3.86
C ILE A 431 10.69 -14.56 2.53
N PHE A 432 10.21 -13.96 1.45
CA PHE A 432 10.70 -14.18 0.10
C PHE A 432 11.46 -12.96 -0.40
N GLY A 433 12.70 -13.14 -0.85
CA GLY A 433 13.47 -12.07 -1.49
C GLY A 433 13.17 -12.00 -3.00
N ARG A 434 12.78 -10.82 -3.49
CA ARG A 434 12.56 -10.51 -4.91
C ARG A 434 13.50 -9.42 -5.43
N GLY A 435 13.69 -9.35 -6.75
CA GLY A 435 14.62 -8.41 -7.39
C GLY A 435 14.03 -7.04 -7.75
N GLY A 436 12.70 -6.91 -7.76
CA GLY A 436 11.98 -5.65 -7.97
C GLY A 436 10.66 -5.67 -7.22
N ASP A 437 9.98 -4.53 -7.15
CA ASP A 437 8.68 -4.42 -6.50
C ASP A 437 7.52 -4.87 -7.42
N SER A 438 6.30 -4.96 -6.89
CA SER A 438 5.08 -5.14 -7.69
C SER A 438 4.74 -3.87 -8.48
N VAL A 439 3.91 -3.96 -9.52
CA VAL A 439 3.41 -2.80 -10.28
C VAL A 439 2.03 -2.37 -9.79
N GLN A 440 1.11 -3.32 -9.63
CA GLN A 440 -0.23 -3.11 -9.06
C GLN A 440 -0.78 -4.47 -8.61
N LEU A 441 -1.60 -4.51 -7.55
CA LEU A 441 -2.19 -5.74 -7.01
C LEU A 441 -3.58 -6.07 -7.59
N ASP A 442 -3.99 -5.42 -8.69
CA ASP A 442 -5.10 -5.89 -9.52
C ASP A 442 -4.55 -6.76 -10.65
N PRO A 443 -4.74 -8.09 -10.63
CA PRO A 443 -4.12 -8.98 -11.60
C PRO A 443 -4.66 -8.80 -13.03
N ALA A 444 -5.81 -8.15 -13.21
CA ALA A 444 -6.43 -7.96 -14.53
C ALA A 444 -5.73 -6.90 -15.41
N VAL A 445 -4.88 -6.04 -14.84
CA VAL A 445 -4.28 -4.87 -15.50
C VAL A 445 -2.74 -4.86 -15.52
N VAL A 446 -2.12 -5.95 -15.06
CA VAL A 446 -0.65 -6.13 -15.00
C VAL A 446 -0.20 -7.34 -15.81
N THR A 447 1.10 -7.41 -16.12
CA THR A 447 1.71 -8.47 -16.96
C THR A 447 3.04 -9.01 -16.40
N ASP A 448 3.31 -8.75 -15.12
CA ASP A 448 4.59 -9.04 -14.47
C ASP A 448 4.46 -10.05 -13.32
N GLY A 449 5.53 -10.83 -13.12
CA GLY A 449 5.57 -11.89 -12.13
C GLY A 449 5.75 -11.42 -10.68
N GLU A 450 6.14 -10.17 -10.43
CA GLU A 450 6.27 -9.65 -9.06
C GLU A 450 4.93 -9.18 -8.52
N SER A 451 4.03 -8.68 -9.37
CA SER A 451 2.62 -8.51 -9.08
C SER A 451 1.93 -9.87 -8.89
N PHE A 452 2.01 -10.79 -9.87
CA PHE A 452 1.31 -12.08 -9.80
C PHE A 452 1.72 -12.97 -8.61
N ARG A 453 2.99 -12.91 -8.21
CA ARG A 453 3.53 -13.61 -7.03
C ARG A 453 2.79 -13.24 -5.74
N VAL A 454 2.26 -12.01 -5.65
CA VAL A 454 1.48 -11.51 -4.52
C VAL A 454 -0.02 -11.74 -4.74
N THR A 455 -0.56 -11.36 -5.91
CA THR A 455 -2.01 -11.41 -6.17
C THR A 455 -2.56 -12.83 -6.10
N GLY A 456 -1.83 -13.85 -6.57
CA GLY A 456 -2.23 -15.26 -6.47
C GLY A 456 -2.26 -15.84 -5.04
N GLN A 457 -1.87 -15.06 -4.02
CA GLN A 457 -2.10 -15.43 -2.61
C GLN A 457 -3.37 -14.78 -2.03
N ILE A 458 -3.88 -13.73 -2.68
CA ILE A 458 -4.96 -12.86 -2.20
C ILE A 458 -6.27 -13.13 -2.98
N LEU A 459 -6.18 -13.29 -4.29
CA LEU A 459 -7.30 -13.59 -5.18
C LEU A 459 -7.20 -15.03 -5.71
N GLU A 460 -8.33 -15.59 -6.13
CA GLU A 460 -8.40 -16.92 -6.75
C GLU A 460 -9.16 -16.85 -8.10
N PRO A 461 -8.80 -17.65 -9.12
CA PRO A 461 -9.61 -17.81 -10.33
C PRO A 461 -10.72 -18.86 -10.16
N LEU A 462 -11.56 -19.00 -11.18
CA LEU A 462 -12.62 -20.02 -11.21
C LEU A 462 -12.04 -21.44 -11.15
N PHE A 463 -10.94 -21.66 -11.85
CA PHE A 463 -10.12 -22.86 -11.75
C PHE A 463 -8.71 -22.48 -11.28
N GLN A 464 -7.88 -23.45 -10.97
CA GLN A 464 -6.46 -23.24 -10.66
C GLN A 464 -5.63 -24.36 -11.29
N TYR A 465 -4.31 -24.21 -11.38
CA TYR A 465 -3.45 -25.30 -11.84
C TYR A 465 -3.15 -26.31 -10.72
N GLU A 466 -2.99 -27.58 -11.09
CA GLU A 466 -2.49 -28.64 -10.21
C GLU A 466 -1.06 -28.36 -9.71
N ASP A 467 -0.66 -29.03 -8.63
CA ASP A 467 0.59 -28.73 -7.93
C ASP A 467 1.82 -29.21 -8.72
N GLY A 468 2.68 -28.27 -9.13
CA GLY A 468 3.85 -28.50 -9.98
C GLY A 468 3.50 -28.77 -11.45
N GLY A 469 2.28 -28.43 -11.90
CA GLY A 469 1.75 -28.81 -13.22
C GLY A 469 0.93 -27.72 -13.90
N THR A 470 0.32 -28.08 -15.03
CA THR A 470 -0.47 -27.15 -15.86
C THR A 470 -1.92 -27.61 -16.05
N GLY A 471 -2.33 -28.75 -15.48
CA GLY A 471 -3.71 -29.24 -15.56
C GLY A 471 -4.68 -28.37 -14.75
N PRO A 472 -5.73 -27.79 -15.37
CA PRO A 472 -6.75 -27.03 -14.64
C PRO A 472 -7.60 -27.93 -13.73
N ILE A 473 -7.78 -27.51 -12.48
CA ILE A 473 -8.56 -28.19 -11.44
C ILE A 473 -9.55 -27.22 -10.75
N PRO A 474 -10.64 -27.72 -10.12
CA PRO A 474 -11.65 -26.88 -9.45
C PRO A 474 -11.11 -25.99 -8.32
N ALA A 475 -11.30 -24.66 -8.43
CA ALA A 475 -10.98 -23.66 -7.41
C ALA A 475 -12.28 -22.98 -6.90
N LEU A 476 -12.56 -21.71 -7.24
CA LEU A 476 -13.83 -21.06 -6.92
C LEU A 476 -15.04 -21.68 -7.66
N ALA A 477 -14.81 -22.31 -8.80
CA ALA A 477 -15.75 -23.22 -9.46
C ALA A 477 -15.52 -24.68 -9.03
N THR A 478 -16.60 -25.44 -8.92
CA THR A 478 -16.61 -26.87 -8.56
C THR A 478 -16.69 -27.81 -9.78
N GLY A 479 -17.08 -27.28 -10.94
CA GLY A 479 -17.22 -28.02 -12.20
C GLY A 479 -17.86 -27.18 -13.30
N TRP A 480 -17.94 -27.75 -14.51
CA TRP A 480 -18.55 -27.11 -15.68
C TRP A 480 -19.21 -28.14 -16.62
N GLU A 481 -20.16 -27.67 -17.42
CA GLU A 481 -20.76 -28.39 -18.55
C GLU A 481 -20.58 -27.56 -19.84
N VAL A 482 -20.34 -28.24 -20.98
CA VAL A 482 -20.12 -27.62 -22.30
C VAL A 482 -21.18 -28.12 -23.29
N SER A 483 -21.70 -27.25 -24.14
CA SER A 483 -22.66 -27.61 -25.20
C SER A 483 -22.06 -28.44 -26.33
N ASP A 484 -22.89 -29.20 -27.07
CA ASP A 484 -22.48 -30.05 -28.21
C ASP A 484 -21.74 -29.28 -29.34
N ASP A 485 -21.92 -27.95 -29.41
CA ASP A 485 -21.25 -27.04 -30.36
C ASP A 485 -20.01 -26.33 -29.78
N ASN A 486 -19.71 -26.53 -28.49
CA ASN A 486 -18.63 -25.91 -27.72
C ASN A 486 -18.76 -24.39 -27.51
N LEU A 487 -19.93 -23.80 -27.80
CA LEU A 487 -20.16 -22.35 -27.71
C LEU A 487 -20.72 -21.88 -26.36
N THR A 488 -21.27 -22.76 -25.53
CA THR A 488 -21.86 -22.41 -24.23
C THR A 488 -21.21 -23.22 -23.12
N TRP A 489 -20.67 -22.52 -22.11
CA TRP A 489 -20.05 -23.10 -20.91
C TRP A 489 -20.88 -22.71 -19.70
N THR A 490 -21.37 -23.70 -18.96
CA THR A 490 -22.11 -23.50 -17.70
C THR A 490 -21.21 -23.91 -16.55
N ILE A 491 -20.88 -22.99 -15.65
CA ILE A 491 -19.90 -23.14 -14.58
C ILE A 491 -20.64 -23.12 -13.24
N THR A 492 -20.42 -24.13 -12.40
CA THR A 492 -21.01 -24.24 -11.07
C THR A 492 -20.03 -23.75 -10.01
N LEU A 493 -20.39 -22.70 -9.28
CA LEU A 493 -19.57 -22.06 -8.25
C LEU A 493 -19.58 -22.82 -6.92
N ARG A 494 -18.65 -22.47 -6.04
CA ARG A 494 -18.50 -23.01 -4.69
C ARG A 494 -19.38 -22.26 -3.69
N GLU A 495 -20.33 -22.97 -3.07
CA GLU A 495 -21.20 -22.43 -2.02
C GLU A 495 -20.38 -22.02 -0.78
N GLY A 496 -20.67 -20.83 -0.23
CA GLY A 496 -20.18 -20.41 1.09
C GLY A 496 -18.78 -19.80 1.13
N VAL A 497 -18.19 -19.43 0.00
CA VAL A 497 -16.93 -18.68 -0.04
C VAL A 497 -17.16 -17.20 0.29
N LYS A 498 -16.18 -16.60 0.97
CA LYS A 498 -16.17 -15.20 1.39
C LYS A 498 -14.99 -14.44 0.81
N PHE A 499 -15.20 -13.18 0.45
CA PHE A 499 -14.13 -12.23 0.26
C PHE A 499 -13.55 -11.80 1.62
N HIS A 500 -12.33 -11.25 1.63
CA HIS A 500 -11.65 -10.81 2.86
C HIS A 500 -12.36 -9.66 3.60
N ASP A 501 -13.23 -8.92 2.92
CA ASP A 501 -14.13 -7.90 3.49
C ASP A 501 -15.41 -8.47 4.13
N GLY A 502 -15.64 -9.79 4.01
CA GLY A 502 -16.81 -10.50 4.54
C GLY A 502 -18.02 -10.55 3.59
N THR A 503 -17.95 -9.99 2.38
CA THR A 503 -18.97 -10.16 1.34
C THR A 503 -18.97 -11.58 0.75
N ASP A 504 -20.10 -12.02 0.19
CA ASP A 504 -20.26 -13.35 -0.40
C ASP A 504 -19.69 -13.42 -1.81
N PHE A 505 -18.91 -14.47 -2.11
CA PHE A 505 -18.57 -14.81 -3.49
C PHE A 505 -19.77 -15.50 -4.16
N ASN A 506 -20.17 -14.99 -5.31
CA ASN A 506 -21.35 -15.44 -6.06
C ASN A 506 -21.20 -15.21 -7.57
N ALA A 507 -22.23 -15.58 -8.35
CA ALA A 507 -22.24 -15.41 -9.80
C ALA A 507 -22.17 -13.94 -10.25
N ASP A 508 -22.78 -13.00 -9.51
CA ASP A 508 -22.72 -11.56 -9.85
C ASP A 508 -21.29 -11.01 -9.73
N ALA A 509 -20.52 -11.46 -8.73
CA ALA A 509 -19.11 -11.08 -8.58
C ALA A 509 -18.24 -11.56 -9.76
N VAL A 510 -18.53 -12.75 -10.31
CA VAL A 510 -17.86 -13.26 -11.51
C VAL A 510 -18.27 -12.45 -12.75
N VAL A 511 -19.57 -12.16 -12.92
CA VAL A 511 -20.07 -11.30 -14.01
C VAL A 511 -19.37 -9.94 -13.98
N LEU A 512 -19.34 -9.25 -12.83
CA LEU A 512 -18.70 -7.93 -12.72
C LEU A 512 -17.20 -7.95 -13.02
N ASN A 513 -16.47 -8.97 -12.56
CA ASN A 513 -15.04 -9.10 -12.84
C ASN A 513 -14.71 -9.44 -14.29
N TYR A 514 -15.64 -10.05 -15.04
CA TYR A 514 -15.46 -10.34 -16.46
C TYR A 514 -15.97 -9.16 -17.31
N GLU A 515 -17.10 -8.53 -16.94
CA GLU A 515 -17.64 -7.38 -17.68
C GLU A 515 -16.77 -6.12 -17.55
N ARG A 516 -16.08 -5.89 -16.42
CA ARG A 516 -15.12 -4.77 -16.30
C ARG A 516 -13.93 -4.88 -17.23
N GLN A 517 -13.53 -6.09 -17.60
CA GLN A 517 -12.45 -6.35 -18.55
C GLN A 517 -12.97 -6.32 -19.99
N TRP A 518 -14.13 -6.95 -20.23
CA TRP A 518 -14.72 -7.11 -21.56
C TRP A 518 -15.23 -5.80 -22.18
N LYS A 519 -15.94 -4.97 -21.41
CA LYS A 519 -16.75 -3.88 -21.95
C LYS A 519 -16.09 -2.53 -21.73
N THR A 520 -15.79 -1.80 -22.81
CA THR A 520 -15.14 -0.49 -22.70
C THR A 520 -16.05 0.61 -22.16
N ASP A 521 -17.36 0.38 -22.11
CA ASP A 521 -18.35 1.29 -21.49
C ASP A 521 -18.69 0.97 -20.02
N HIS A 522 -18.05 -0.04 -19.42
CA HIS A 522 -18.29 -0.43 -18.03
C HIS A 522 -17.77 0.62 -17.04
N PRO A 523 -18.51 0.99 -15.97
CA PRO A 523 -18.07 2.03 -15.01
C PRO A 523 -16.77 1.77 -14.26
N LEU A 524 -16.26 0.53 -14.28
CA LEU A 524 -15.00 0.10 -13.68
C LEU A 524 -13.92 -0.26 -14.73
N HIS A 525 -14.12 0.14 -15.99
CA HIS A 525 -13.13 0.05 -17.06
C HIS A 525 -12.49 1.43 -17.26
N PHE A 526 -11.29 1.64 -16.72
CA PHE A 526 -10.67 2.97 -16.69
C PHE A 526 -9.68 3.17 -17.85
N GLU A 527 -9.73 4.32 -18.54
CA GLU A 527 -8.82 4.67 -19.66
C GLU A 527 -7.32 4.66 -19.28
N THR A 528 -7.01 4.65 -17.97
CA THR A 528 -5.66 4.58 -17.42
C THR A 528 -5.14 3.15 -17.22
N GLN A 529 -5.98 2.13 -17.39
CA GLN A 529 -5.65 0.71 -17.22
C GLN A 529 -5.53 0.02 -18.59
N VAL A 530 -4.78 -1.09 -18.64
CA VAL A 530 -4.56 -1.85 -19.89
C VAL A 530 -4.82 -3.34 -19.67
N TYR A 531 -5.97 -3.80 -20.15
CA TYR A 531 -6.42 -5.20 -20.05
C TYR A 531 -5.80 -6.10 -21.14
N GLU A 532 -4.47 -6.04 -21.32
CA GLU A 532 -3.73 -6.66 -22.44
C GLU A 532 -3.97 -8.17 -22.58
N TYR A 533 -4.10 -8.88 -21.46
CA TYR A 533 -4.42 -10.31 -21.45
C TYR A 533 -5.88 -10.63 -21.76
N TRP A 534 -6.84 -9.74 -21.45
CA TRP A 534 -8.23 -9.94 -21.88
C TRP A 534 -8.33 -9.81 -23.39
N GLU A 535 -7.76 -8.73 -23.96
CA GLU A 535 -7.72 -8.49 -25.40
C GLU A 535 -7.12 -9.69 -26.13
N TYR A 536 -6.01 -10.24 -25.62
CA TYR A 536 -5.38 -11.41 -26.20
C TYR A 536 -6.23 -12.70 -26.03
N MET A 537 -6.51 -13.11 -24.79
CA MET A 537 -7.11 -14.43 -24.50
C MET A 537 -8.54 -14.57 -25.03
N PHE A 538 -9.23 -13.46 -25.28
CA PHE A 538 -10.57 -13.41 -25.83
C PHE A 538 -10.67 -12.63 -27.15
N ASN A 539 -9.54 -12.36 -27.81
CA ASN A 539 -9.48 -11.84 -29.19
C ASN A 539 -10.22 -10.49 -29.39
N GLY A 540 -10.23 -9.62 -28.38
CA GLY A 540 -10.78 -8.25 -28.43
C GLY A 540 -11.72 -7.88 -27.26
N PHE A 541 -12.31 -6.69 -27.38
CA PHE A 541 -13.29 -6.11 -26.45
C PHE A 541 -14.68 -6.00 -27.11
N ASP A 542 -15.71 -5.68 -26.31
CA ASP A 542 -17.07 -5.38 -26.78
C ASP A 542 -17.63 -6.37 -27.83
N GLU A 543 -17.88 -5.92 -29.07
CA GLU A 543 -18.44 -6.73 -30.16
C GLU A 543 -17.40 -7.58 -30.93
N ASP A 544 -16.11 -7.24 -30.82
CA ASP A 544 -15.00 -8.00 -31.39
C ASP A 544 -14.53 -9.16 -30.49
N CYS A 545 -14.76 -9.08 -29.18
CA CYS A 545 -14.49 -10.15 -28.20
C CYS A 545 -15.13 -11.50 -28.57
N LEU A 546 -14.41 -12.61 -28.34
CA LEU A 546 -14.90 -13.99 -28.46
C LEU A 546 -16.03 -14.29 -27.48
N ILE A 547 -15.96 -13.72 -26.27
CA ILE A 547 -17.03 -13.79 -25.29
C ILE A 547 -18.13 -12.83 -25.72
N THR A 548 -19.34 -13.37 -25.87
CA THR A 548 -20.55 -12.66 -26.33
C THR A 548 -21.61 -12.54 -25.22
N GLY A 549 -21.32 -13.08 -24.04
CA GLY A 549 -22.17 -12.98 -22.85
C GLY A 549 -21.59 -13.74 -21.67
N VAL A 550 -21.60 -13.11 -20.51
CA VAL A 550 -21.35 -13.72 -19.20
C VAL A 550 -22.59 -13.44 -18.35
N GLU A 551 -23.32 -14.48 -17.95
CA GLU A 551 -24.61 -14.34 -17.26
C GLU A 551 -24.63 -15.10 -15.94
N ALA A 552 -25.11 -14.46 -14.87
CA ALA A 552 -25.58 -15.16 -13.68
C ALA A 552 -26.92 -15.82 -13.98
N VAL A 553 -26.96 -17.15 -13.94
CA VAL A 553 -28.19 -17.97 -14.12
C VAL A 553 -28.92 -18.10 -12.79
N ASP A 554 -28.16 -18.28 -11.71
CA ASP A 554 -28.52 -18.13 -10.31
C ASP A 554 -27.24 -17.83 -9.49
N ASP A 555 -27.38 -17.57 -8.19
CA ASP A 555 -26.32 -17.14 -7.27
C ASP A 555 -25.03 -17.99 -7.35
N LEU A 556 -25.10 -19.25 -7.78
CA LEU A 556 -23.98 -20.19 -7.86
C LEU A 556 -23.77 -20.76 -9.27
N THR A 557 -24.37 -20.18 -10.32
CA THR A 557 -24.27 -20.69 -11.69
C THR A 557 -23.98 -19.57 -12.67
N VAL A 558 -22.79 -19.59 -13.29
CA VAL A 558 -22.37 -18.63 -14.32
C VAL A 558 -22.42 -19.31 -15.69
N LYS A 559 -22.89 -18.59 -16.72
CA LYS A 559 -22.91 -19.08 -18.11
C LYS A 559 -22.10 -18.14 -19.01
N ILE A 560 -21.03 -18.66 -19.61
CA ILE A 560 -20.22 -17.97 -20.62
C ILE A 560 -20.66 -18.44 -22.01
N THR A 561 -20.83 -17.50 -22.94
CA THR A 561 -21.24 -17.77 -24.33
C THR A 561 -20.20 -17.23 -25.31
N LEU A 562 -19.73 -18.07 -26.22
CA LEU A 562 -18.70 -17.75 -27.21
C LEU A 562 -19.27 -17.55 -28.62
N ARG A 563 -18.62 -16.72 -29.43
CA ARG A 563 -18.91 -16.56 -30.87
C ARG A 563 -18.46 -17.79 -31.69
N GLU A 564 -17.35 -18.40 -31.29
CA GLU A 564 -16.74 -19.59 -31.91
C GLU A 564 -15.99 -20.41 -30.83
N PRO A 565 -15.69 -21.71 -31.05
CA PRO A 565 -15.08 -22.55 -30.03
C PRO A 565 -13.66 -22.08 -29.66
N LEU A 566 -13.37 -22.00 -28.36
CA LEU A 566 -12.04 -21.70 -27.83
C LEU A 566 -11.52 -22.90 -27.02
N ALA A 567 -10.71 -23.75 -27.65
CA ALA A 567 -10.14 -24.95 -27.04
C ALA A 567 -9.35 -24.70 -25.72
N PRO A 568 -8.52 -23.65 -25.57
CA PRO A 568 -7.83 -23.38 -24.32
C PRO A 568 -8.69 -22.73 -23.23
N LEU A 569 -10.01 -22.48 -23.43
CA LEU A 569 -10.81 -21.68 -22.49
C LEU A 569 -10.70 -22.15 -21.03
N LEU A 570 -10.78 -23.45 -20.75
CA LEU A 570 -10.64 -23.97 -19.38
C LEU A 570 -9.27 -23.64 -18.75
N ALA A 571 -8.20 -23.64 -19.55
CA ALA A 571 -6.87 -23.28 -19.11
C ALA A 571 -6.73 -21.76 -18.91
N ASN A 572 -7.43 -20.95 -19.72
CA ASN A 572 -7.51 -19.50 -19.51
C ASN A 572 -8.29 -19.17 -18.21
N LEU A 573 -9.43 -19.82 -17.95
CA LEU A 573 -10.23 -19.65 -16.73
C LEU A 573 -9.52 -20.12 -15.42
N ALA A 574 -8.29 -20.64 -15.54
CA ALA A 574 -7.41 -21.01 -14.42
C ALA A 574 -6.25 -20.02 -14.19
N MET A 575 -6.11 -18.98 -15.02
CA MET A 575 -5.06 -17.97 -14.87
C MET A 575 -5.40 -16.96 -13.76
N ASP A 576 -4.40 -16.60 -12.95
CA ASP A 576 -4.52 -15.59 -11.88
C ASP A 576 -4.97 -14.21 -12.39
N ILE A 577 -4.74 -13.93 -13.67
CA ILE A 577 -5.13 -12.72 -14.39
C ILE A 577 -6.66 -12.56 -14.46
N PHE A 578 -7.41 -13.67 -14.42
CA PHE A 578 -8.87 -13.69 -14.35
C PHE A 578 -9.37 -14.13 -12.96
N ALA A 579 -8.56 -13.90 -11.92
CA ALA A 579 -8.96 -14.05 -10.53
C ALA A 579 -10.03 -13.03 -10.13
N ILE A 580 -10.85 -13.39 -9.14
CA ILE A 580 -12.05 -12.62 -8.79
C ILE A 580 -11.73 -11.64 -7.65
N SER A 581 -11.73 -10.35 -7.96
CA SER A 581 -11.65 -9.25 -6.99
C SER A 581 -13.00 -9.03 -6.29
N SER A 582 -13.01 -8.55 -5.04
CA SER A 582 -14.26 -8.15 -4.38
C SER A 582 -14.96 -7.02 -5.15
N PRO A 583 -16.25 -7.18 -5.54
CA PRO A 583 -17.03 -6.11 -6.13
C PRO A 583 -17.11 -4.87 -5.24
N ALA A 584 -17.20 -5.04 -3.91
CA ALA A 584 -17.31 -3.92 -2.98
C ALA A 584 -16.01 -3.08 -2.96
N ALA A 585 -14.84 -3.73 -2.93
CA ALA A 585 -13.56 -3.04 -2.99
C ALA A 585 -13.32 -2.36 -4.35
N LEU A 586 -13.75 -2.98 -5.46
CA LEU A 586 -13.69 -2.35 -6.79
C LEU A 586 -14.62 -1.11 -6.89
N GLU A 587 -15.82 -1.17 -6.31
CA GLU A 587 -16.76 -0.03 -6.27
C GLU A 587 -16.31 1.08 -5.31
N GLU A 588 -15.61 0.75 -4.22
CA GLU A 588 -15.13 1.73 -3.22
C GLU A 588 -13.87 2.48 -3.69
N TYR A 589 -12.88 1.77 -4.25
CA TYR A 589 -11.57 2.34 -4.59
C TYR A 589 -11.39 2.64 -6.09
N GLY A 590 -12.20 2.03 -6.97
CA GLY A 590 -12.19 2.32 -8.41
C GLY A 590 -10.81 2.13 -9.05
N ALA A 591 -10.27 3.21 -9.62
CA ALA A 591 -8.95 3.19 -10.28
C ALA A 591 -7.77 3.03 -9.30
N ASP A 592 -7.96 3.34 -8.01
CA ASP A 592 -6.93 3.21 -6.97
C ASP A 592 -6.87 1.79 -6.39
N TYR A 593 -7.79 0.89 -6.76
CA TYR A 593 -7.74 -0.53 -6.38
C TYR A 593 -6.42 -1.17 -6.87
N GLY A 594 -5.76 -1.94 -6.00
CA GLY A 594 -4.47 -2.54 -6.29
C GLY A 594 -3.25 -1.62 -6.10
N MET A 595 -3.41 -0.32 -5.85
CA MET A 595 -2.28 0.60 -5.58
C MET A 595 -1.71 0.40 -4.16
N PRO A 596 -0.46 0.84 -3.85
CA PRO A 596 0.16 0.61 -2.53
C PRO A 596 -0.66 1.07 -1.33
N THR A 597 -1.45 2.14 -1.48
CA THR A 597 -2.33 2.72 -0.46
C THR A 597 -3.61 1.92 -0.18
N VAL A 598 -3.95 0.93 -1.02
CA VAL A 598 -5.21 0.17 -0.99
C VAL A 598 -4.97 -1.34 -0.95
N GLY A 599 -3.99 -1.82 -1.71
CA GLY A 599 -3.76 -3.23 -1.95
C GLY A 599 -4.94 -3.91 -2.65
N ALA A 600 -5.18 -5.18 -2.33
CA ALA A 600 -6.19 -6.00 -2.99
C ALA A 600 -7.04 -6.80 -2.00
N VAL A 601 -8.28 -7.08 -2.43
CA VAL A 601 -9.30 -7.82 -1.67
C VAL A 601 -9.83 -8.93 -2.55
N GLY A 602 -9.61 -10.19 -2.14
CA GLY A 602 -10.03 -11.40 -2.84
C GLY A 602 -10.59 -12.44 -1.88
N THR A 603 -10.54 -13.72 -2.26
CA THR A 603 -11.06 -14.87 -1.47
C THR A 603 -9.96 -15.76 -0.89
N GLY A 604 -8.71 -15.52 -1.30
CA GLY A 604 -7.59 -16.46 -1.22
C GLY A 604 -7.00 -16.72 0.17
N PRO A 605 -5.94 -17.55 0.24
CA PRO A 605 -5.35 -18.03 1.48
C PRO A 605 -4.74 -16.93 2.37
N PHE A 606 -4.35 -15.79 1.82
CA PHE A 606 -3.77 -14.68 2.57
C PHE A 606 -4.50 -13.36 2.26
N LYS A 607 -4.47 -12.43 3.22
CA LYS A 607 -5.13 -11.11 3.15
C LYS A 607 -4.07 -10.02 3.08
N PHE A 608 -4.29 -8.97 2.28
CA PHE A 608 -3.43 -7.79 2.27
C PHE A 608 -3.29 -7.15 3.66
N VAL A 609 -2.08 -6.68 3.99
CA VAL A 609 -1.79 -5.93 5.23
C VAL A 609 -1.16 -4.57 4.90
N GLU A 610 -0.03 -4.56 4.19
CA GLU A 610 0.68 -3.33 3.83
C GLU A 610 1.53 -3.52 2.57
N TRP A 611 1.81 -2.42 1.88
CA TRP A 611 2.82 -2.31 0.83
C TRP A 611 3.65 -1.04 1.09
N VAL A 612 4.93 -1.22 1.35
CA VAL A 612 5.94 -0.15 1.39
C VAL A 612 6.74 -0.24 0.09
N GLU A 613 6.53 0.74 -0.80
CA GLU A 613 7.16 0.80 -2.12
C GLU A 613 8.69 0.66 -2.03
N ASP A 614 9.26 -0.14 -2.94
CA ASP A 614 10.69 -0.49 -3.04
C ASP A 614 11.31 -1.20 -1.81
N ASP A 615 10.55 -1.55 -0.76
CA ASP A 615 11.04 -2.34 0.39
C ASP A 615 10.28 -3.66 0.59
N HIS A 616 8.95 -3.66 0.82
CA HIS A 616 8.22 -4.91 1.02
C HIS A 616 6.69 -4.84 0.84
N ILE A 617 6.08 -6.02 0.63
CA ILE A 617 4.64 -6.27 0.79
C ILE A 617 4.42 -7.34 1.85
N THR A 618 3.50 -7.08 2.80
CA THR A 618 3.06 -8.05 3.83
C THR A 618 1.64 -8.53 3.55
N VAL A 619 1.42 -9.85 3.70
CA VAL A 619 0.09 -10.46 3.82
C VAL A 619 0.02 -11.35 5.06
N GLU A 620 -1.18 -11.48 5.65
CA GLU A 620 -1.45 -12.36 6.79
C GLU A 620 -2.42 -13.49 6.44
N ALA A 621 -2.39 -14.59 7.20
CA ALA A 621 -3.24 -15.75 6.96
C ALA A 621 -4.74 -15.40 7.01
N ASN A 622 -5.49 -15.89 6.03
CA ASN A 622 -6.95 -15.87 6.05
C ASN A 622 -7.45 -17.01 6.97
N GLU A 623 -7.76 -16.66 8.23
CA GLU A 623 -8.26 -17.59 9.25
C GLU A 623 -9.54 -18.36 8.81
N ASP A 624 -10.39 -17.70 8.02
CA ASP A 624 -11.67 -18.25 7.52
C ASP A 624 -11.56 -18.77 6.06
N TYR A 625 -10.35 -18.99 5.54
CA TYR A 625 -10.14 -19.47 4.17
C TYR A 625 -10.87 -20.80 3.88
N TRP A 626 -11.60 -20.84 2.76
CA TRP A 626 -12.56 -21.92 2.47
C TRP A 626 -11.92 -23.31 2.31
N ALA A 627 -10.64 -23.38 1.87
CA ALA A 627 -9.90 -24.63 1.78
C ALA A 627 -9.23 -25.06 3.11
N GLY A 628 -9.25 -24.17 4.11
CA GLY A 628 -8.59 -24.32 5.40
C GLY A 628 -7.39 -23.38 5.56
N ARG A 629 -7.30 -22.70 6.70
CA ARG A 629 -6.24 -21.75 7.07
C ARG A 629 -4.81 -22.20 6.69
N PRO A 630 -3.96 -21.30 6.15
CA PRO A 630 -2.53 -21.54 5.96
C PRO A 630 -1.76 -22.04 7.19
N THR A 631 -0.64 -22.74 6.92
CA THR A 631 0.29 -23.28 7.92
C THR A 631 1.36 -22.29 8.41
N ILE A 632 1.47 -21.14 7.76
CA ILE A 632 2.20 -19.95 8.20
C ILE A 632 1.22 -18.81 8.50
N ASP A 633 1.66 -17.83 9.28
CA ASP A 633 0.81 -16.74 9.77
C ASP A 633 0.96 -15.46 8.94
N ARG A 634 2.11 -15.27 8.29
CA ARG A 634 2.40 -14.17 7.35
C ARG A 634 3.32 -14.60 6.22
N VAL A 635 3.19 -13.94 5.07
CA VAL A 635 4.21 -13.89 4.01
C VAL A 635 4.66 -12.44 3.84
N ILE A 636 5.97 -12.24 3.71
CA ILE A 636 6.57 -10.95 3.33
C ILE A 636 7.35 -11.15 2.04
N TRP A 637 7.09 -10.33 1.02
CA TRP A 637 7.93 -10.22 -0.17
C TRP A 637 8.80 -9.00 -0.05
N ARG A 638 10.10 -9.20 0.17
CA ARG A 638 11.09 -8.14 0.41
C ARG A 638 11.88 -7.87 -0.86
N VAL A 639 11.97 -6.61 -1.25
CA VAL A 639 12.72 -6.13 -2.42
C VAL A 639 14.21 -6.05 -2.06
N ILE A 640 15.03 -6.80 -2.80
CA ILE A 640 16.50 -6.80 -2.69
C ILE A 640 17.06 -6.86 -4.12
N PRO A 641 17.28 -5.70 -4.78
CA PRO A 641 17.55 -5.66 -6.22
C PRO A 641 18.89 -6.27 -6.64
N ASP A 642 19.91 -6.21 -5.80
CA ASP A 642 21.20 -6.86 -6.08
C ASP A 642 21.13 -8.36 -5.77
N ASP A 643 21.33 -9.18 -6.81
CA ASP A 643 21.27 -10.65 -6.73
C ASP A 643 22.23 -11.24 -5.69
N SER A 644 23.45 -10.68 -5.59
CA SER A 644 24.47 -11.17 -4.65
C SER A 644 24.07 -10.84 -3.21
N ALA A 645 23.56 -9.63 -2.97
CA ALA A 645 23.01 -9.23 -1.68
C ALA A 645 21.78 -10.08 -1.30
N ARG A 646 20.91 -10.41 -2.26
CA ARG A 646 19.73 -11.27 -2.05
C ARG A 646 20.13 -12.69 -1.68
N PHE A 647 21.15 -13.27 -2.32
CA PHE A 647 21.70 -14.57 -1.94
C PHE A 647 22.44 -14.55 -0.60
N LEU A 648 23.17 -13.47 -0.29
CA LEU A 648 23.81 -13.29 1.01
C LEU A 648 22.78 -13.15 2.14
N ALA A 649 21.65 -12.47 1.92
CA ALA A 649 20.53 -12.40 2.86
C ALA A 649 19.92 -13.79 3.13
N LEU A 650 19.78 -14.63 2.10
CA LEU A 650 19.33 -16.03 2.26
C LEU A 650 20.32 -16.86 3.09
N LYS A 651 21.64 -16.67 2.88
CA LYS A 651 22.70 -17.33 3.65
C LYS A 651 22.85 -16.79 5.08
N ALA A 652 22.43 -15.55 5.35
CA ALA A 652 22.33 -14.98 6.69
C ALA A 652 21.08 -15.51 7.44
N GLY A 653 20.02 -15.87 6.71
CA GLY A 653 18.71 -16.22 7.26
C GLY A 653 17.74 -15.03 7.36
N ASP A 654 18.07 -13.88 6.76
CA ASP A 654 17.22 -12.68 6.71
C ASP A 654 16.03 -12.85 5.74
N ILE A 655 16.15 -13.78 4.78
CA ILE A 655 15.06 -14.28 3.93
C ILE A 655 15.09 -15.82 3.91
N HIS A 656 13.95 -16.44 3.58
CA HIS A 656 13.78 -17.90 3.56
C HIS A 656 13.88 -18.52 2.16
N ALA A 657 13.63 -17.74 1.12
CA ALA A 657 13.72 -18.16 -0.28
C ALA A 657 13.94 -16.97 -1.23
N LEU A 658 14.44 -17.25 -2.44
CA LEU A 658 14.50 -16.32 -3.57
C LEU A 658 14.26 -17.06 -4.89
N GLN A 659 13.90 -16.33 -5.95
CA GLN A 659 13.97 -16.80 -7.34
C GLN A 659 15.08 -16.02 -8.06
N GLN A 660 15.75 -16.70 -9.00
CA GLN A 660 16.87 -16.21 -9.81
C GLN A 660 18.11 -15.79 -8.98
N ALA A 661 19.23 -16.44 -9.25
CA ALA A 661 20.56 -16.06 -8.83
C ALA A 661 21.54 -16.31 -9.98
N ASN A 662 22.75 -15.76 -9.89
CA ASN A 662 23.78 -15.97 -10.90
C ASN A 662 24.38 -17.39 -10.83
N VAL A 663 25.13 -17.75 -11.87
CA VAL A 663 25.70 -19.08 -12.09
C VAL A 663 26.85 -19.44 -11.12
N GLU A 664 27.34 -18.51 -10.31
CA GLU A 664 28.27 -18.79 -9.21
C GLU A 664 27.50 -19.09 -7.92
N ASP A 665 26.53 -18.25 -7.56
CA ASP A 665 25.68 -18.41 -6.38
C ASP A 665 24.84 -19.70 -6.42
N LEU A 666 24.36 -20.12 -7.59
CA LEU A 666 23.66 -21.41 -7.74
C LEU A 666 24.53 -22.61 -7.35
N LYS A 667 25.82 -22.60 -7.72
CA LYS A 667 26.77 -23.67 -7.36
C LYS A 667 27.14 -23.63 -5.89
N ASP A 668 27.22 -22.43 -5.31
CA ASP A 668 27.43 -22.23 -3.88
C ASP A 668 26.19 -22.72 -3.09
N ALA A 669 24.98 -22.59 -3.63
CA ALA A 669 23.74 -23.08 -3.04
C ALA A 669 23.61 -24.61 -3.11
N GLU A 670 23.92 -25.23 -4.25
CA GLU A 670 24.01 -26.70 -4.40
C GLU A 670 25.04 -27.33 -3.44
N ALA A 671 26.07 -26.56 -3.05
CA ALA A 671 27.11 -26.99 -2.13
C ALA A 671 26.78 -26.76 -0.64
N ASP A 672 25.79 -25.92 -0.31
CA ASP A 672 25.42 -25.59 1.07
C ASP A 672 24.33 -26.56 1.59
N PRO A 673 24.61 -27.40 2.61
CA PRO A 673 23.65 -28.35 3.15
C PRO A 673 22.47 -27.71 3.92
N ASN A 674 22.45 -26.38 4.08
CA ASN A 674 21.35 -25.63 4.68
C ASN A 674 20.42 -25.00 3.62
N LEU A 675 20.70 -25.19 2.33
CA LEU A 675 19.89 -24.72 1.21
C LEU A 675 19.43 -25.91 0.34
N TYR A 676 18.44 -25.67 -0.52
CA TYR A 676 18.14 -26.53 -1.66
C TYR A 676 17.68 -25.68 -2.86
N VAL A 677 17.83 -26.22 -4.06
CA VAL A 677 17.36 -25.59 -5.30
C VAL A 677 16.23 -26.43 -5.89
N GLU A 678 15.09 -25.81 -6.14
CA GLU A 678 14.04 -26.33 -7.01
C GLU A 678 14.02 -25.52 -8.30
N ALA A 679 13.80 -26.19 -9.43
CA ALA A 679 13.88 -25.57 -10.75
C ALA A 679 12.80 -26.14 -11.66
N ILE A 680 12.09 -25.25 -12.35
CA ILE A 680 11.05 -25.61 -13.31
C ILE A 680 10.92 -24.53 -14.39
N GLY A 681 10.93 -24.96 -15.65
CA GLY A 681 10.79 -24.10 -16.81
C GLY A 681 9.46 -24.29 -17.53
N LEU A 682 8.89 -23.18 -17.98
CA LEU A 682 7.92 -23.15 -19.07
C LEU A 682 8.09 -21.87 -19.88
N ASN A 683 9.30 -21.62 -20.38
CA ASN A 683 9.67 -20.37 -21.02
C ASN A 683 10.58 -20.57 -22.24
N THR A 684 10.80 -19.48 -22.96
CA THR A 684 11.68 -19.43 -24.13
C THR A 684 12.27 -18.03 -24.28
N GLY A 685 13.59 -17.94 -24.38
CA GLY A 685 14.32 -16.75 -24.79
C GLY A 685 14.70 -16.87 -26.27
N TYR A 686 14.44 -15.81 -27.04
CA TYR A 686 14.68 -15.77 -28.48
C TYR A 686 15.34 -14.46 -28.92
N LEU A 687 15.82 -14.46 -30.17
CA LEU A 687 16.26 -13.28 -30.91
C LEU A 687 15.41 -13.18 -32.18
N ALA A 688 14.63 -12.11 -32.30
CA ALA A 688 13.68 -11.90 -33.39
C ALA A 688 14.19 -10.87 -34.40
N PHE A 689 13.64 -10.95 -35.61
CA PHE A 689 13.97 -10.09 -36.74
C PHE A 689 12.83 -9.10 -37.00
N ASN A 690 13.16 -7.87 -37.38
CA ASN A 690 12.21 -6.95 -37.99
C ASN A 690 12.31 -7.07 -39.52
N TYR A 691 11.26 -7.58 -40.15
CA TYR A 691 11.20 -7.87 -41.58
C TYR A 691 11.11 -6.62 -42.46
N HIS A 692 10.84 -5.43 -41.90
CA HIS A 692 11.02 -4.15 -42.62
C HIS A 692 12.51 -3.71 -42.67
N ILE A 693 13.43 -4.47 -42.08
CA ILE A 693 14.83 -4.48 -42.49
C ILE A 693 14.98 -5.42 -43.69
N LYS A 694 15.19 -4.83 -44.85
CA LYS A 694 15.17 -5.50 -46.16
C LYS A 694 16.13 -6.70 -46.23
N GLU A 695 17.31 -6.59 -45.63
CA GLU A 695 18.32 -7.64 -45.66
C GLU A 695 17.95 -8.83 -44.76
N LEU A 696 17.12 -8.64 -43.73
CA LEU A 696 16.62 -9.74 -42.88
C LEU A 696 15.48 -10.54 -43.55
N GLN A 697 14.92 -10.05 -44.66
CA GLN A 697 13.94 -10.80 -45.46
C GLN A 697 14.56 -12.01 -46.17
N ASP A 698 15.85 -11.95 -46.53
CA ASP A 698 16.54 -13.09 -47.14
C ASP A 698 16.76 -14.19 -46.08
N PRO A 699 16.19 -15.40 -46.26
CA PRO A 699 16.34 -16.48 -45.30
C PRO A 699 17.80 -16.90 -45.09
N LYS A 700 18.72 -16.63 -46.03
CA LYS A 700 20.16 -16.91 -45.84
C LYS A 700 20.81 -15.96 -44.84
N VAL A 701 20.37 -14.71 -44.76
CA VAL A 701 20.88 -13.76 -43.76
C VAL A 701 20.39 -14.16 -42.36
N ARG A 702 19.14 -14.64 -42.25
CA ARG A 702 18.64 -15.25 -41.01
C ARG A 702 19.39 -16.54 -40.66
N GLU A 703 19.61 -17.44 -41.61
CA GLU A 703 20.38 -18.68 -41.41
C GLU A 703 21.83 -18.41 -40.98
N ALA A 704 22.48 -17.38 -41.52
CA ALA A 704 23.79 -16.94 -41.06
C ALA A 704 23.78 -16.48 -39.60
N VAL A 705 22.74 -15.77 -39.13
CA VAL A 705 22.57 -15.39 -37.71
C VAL A 705 22.45 -16.62 -36.81
N PHE A 706 21.74 -17.66 -37.25
CA PHE A 706 21.60 -18.92 -36.49
C PHE A 706 22.95 -19.64 -36.34
N HIS A 707 23.73 -19.71 -37.41
CA HIS A 707 25.07 -20.33 -37.40
C HIS A 707 26.13 -19.48 -36.69
N ALA A 708 25.93 -18.17 -36.56
CA ALA A 708 26.90 -17.23 -35.99
C ALA A 708 26.92 -17.18 -34.46
N ILE A 709 25.84 -17.58 -33.76
CA ILE A 709 25.69 -17.41 -32.30
C ILE A 709 25.92 -18.74 -31.56
N ASP A 710 26.88 -18.78 -30.64
CA ASP A 710 27.20 -19.96 -29.82
C ASP A 710 26.23 -20.08 -28.64
N ARG A 711 25.02 -20.57 -28.95
CA ARG A 711 23.95 -20.81 -27.96
C ARG A 711 24.38 -21.75 -26.81
N GLN A 712 25.34 -22.65 -27.05
CA GLN A 712 25.89 -23.52 -26.01
C GLN A 712 26.83 -22.75 -25.06
N ALA A 713 27.69 -21.88 -25.58
CA ALA A 713 28.50 -21.00 -24.74
C ALA A 713 27.65 -20.01 -23.93
N LEU A 714 26.55 -19.51 -24.50
CA LEU A 714 25.58 -18.66 -23.77
C LEU A 714 24.93 -19.43 -22.61
N LYS A 715 24.44 -20.65 -22.84
CA LYS A 715 23.94 -21.54 -21.77
C LYS A 715 24.98 -21.70 -20.65
N ASP A 716 26.18 -22.14 -21.00
CA ASP A 716 27.20 -22.53 -20.03
C ASP A 716 27.77 -21.33 -19.24
N ALA A 717 27.71 -20.12 -19.81
CA ALA A 717 28.11 -18.87 -19.15
C ALA A 717 27.02 -18.29 -18.23
N PHE A 718 25.77 -18.23 -18.68
CA PHE A 718 24.70 -17.44 -18.03
C PHE A 718 23.58 -18.25 -17.37
N TYR A 719 23.50 -19.56 -17.62
CA TYR A 719 22.44 -20.43 -17.09
C TYR A 719 22.97 -21.67 -16.34
N GLY A 720 24.21 -22.08 -16.59
CA GLY A 720 24.77 -23.30 -15.99
C GLY A 720 23.98 -24.54 -16.41
N ASP A 721 23.69 -25.45 -15.48
CA ASP A 721 22.95 -26.69 -15.76
C ASP A 721 21.42 -26.51 -15.83
N TYR A 722 20.91 -25.31 -15.54
CA TYR A 722 19.48 -24.96 -15.56
C TYR A 722 18.99 -24.47 -16.94
N GLY A 723 19.90 -24.10 -17.84
CA GLY A 723 19.57 -23.70 -19.21
C GLY A 723 19.59 -24.88 -20.18
N GLN A 724 18.68 -24.89 -21.15
CA GLN A 724 18.64 -25.84 -22.26
C GLN A 724 18.64 -25.06 -23.59
N VAL A 725 19.51 -25.40 -24.54
CA VAL A 725 19.51 -24.74 -25.86
C VAL A 725 18.19 -25.03 -26.58
N ALA A 726 17.50 -23.98 -27.03
CA ALA A 726 16.17 -24.11 -27.61
C ALA A 726 16.20 -24.45 -29.10
N SER A 727 15.56 -25.55 -29.48
CA SER A 727 15.38 -25.99 -30.88
C SER A 727 14.01 -25.62 -31.47
N THR A 728 13.09 -25.20 -30.62
CA THR A 728 11.65 -24.97 -30.82
C THR A 728 11.23 -23.74 -30.01
N PHE A 729 10.08 -23.15 -30.32
CA PHE A 729 9.53 -22.07 -29.49
C PHE A 729 8.97 -22.61 -28.17
N LEU A 730 8.21 -23.72 -28.24
CA LEU A 730 7.65 -24.46 -27.11
C LEU A 730 8.75 -25.10 -26.25
N HIS A 731 8.54 -25.04 -24.93
CA HIS A 731 9.39 -25.67 -23.92
C HIS A 731 9.39 -27.22 -24.03
N PRO A 732 10.49 -27.94 -23.70
CA PRO A 732 10.56 -29.40 -23.76
C PRO A 732 9.52 -30.17 -22.92
N SER A 733 8.88 -29.54 -21.94
CA SER A 733 7.76 -30.10 -21.16
C SER A 733 6.38 -29.93 -21.81
N MET A 734 6.25 -29.10 -22.86
CA MET A 734 4.99 -28.86 -23.55
C MET A 734 4.58 -30.02 -24.46
N TRP A 735 3.28 -30.32 -24.51
CA TRP A 735 2.70 -31.17 -25.54
C TRP A 735 2.61 -30.42 -26.88
N GLY A 736 2.50 -31.13 -28.01
CA GLY A 736 2.50 -30.53 -29.35
C GLY A 736 3.86 -30.00 -29.82
N ARG A 737 4.91 -30.07 -28.98
CA ARG A 737 6.29 -29.81 -29.38
C ARG A 737 6.84 -30.98 -30.22
N PRO A 738 7.38 -30.75 -31.42
CA PRO A 738 8.01 -31.80 -32.22
C PRO A 738 9.46 -32.09 -31.79
N ASP A 739 9.97 -33.25 -32.20
CA ASP A 739 11.41 -33.50 -32.28
C ASP A 739 11.96 -32.91 -33.60
N ILE A 740 13.00 -32.07 -33.50
CA ILE A 740 13.66 -31.31 -34.58
C ILE A 740 15.17 -31.26 -34.29
N GLU A 741 15.99 -31.59 -35.29
CA GLU A 741 17.44 -31.40 -35.28
C GLU A 741 17.76 -29.93 -35.61
N ASP A 742 18.59 -29.28 -34.80
CA ASP A 742 18.76 -27.82 -34.77
C ASP A 742 20.08 -27.34 -35.42
N TRP A 743 20.12 -26.07 -35.81
CA TRP A 743 21.22 -25.41 -36.51
C TRP A 743 22.46 -25.31 -35.61
N ALA A 744 23.51 -26.03 -35.98
CA ALA A 744 24.78 -26.03 -35.26
C ALA A 744 25.53 -24.69 -35.39
N TYR A 745 26.28 -24.29 -34.36
CA TYR A 745 27.21 -23.17 -34.43
C TYR A 745 28.32 -23.45 -35.45
N ASP A 746 28.37 -22.66 -36.52
CA ASP A 746 29.35 -22.77 -37.62
C ASP A 746 29.63 -21.39 -38.25
N PRO A 747 30.59 -20.63 -37.68
CA PRO A 747 30.97 -19.32 -38.20
C PRO A 747 31.51 -19.33 -39.65
N ASP A 748 32.11 -20.43 -40.11
CA ASP A 748 32.61 -20.53 -41.48
C ASP A 748 31.43 -20.64 -42.47
N LEU A 749 30.40 -21.43 -42.14
CA LEU A 749 29.15 -21.51 -42.91
C LEU A 749 28.35 -20.20 -42.88
N ALA A 750 28.30 -19.51 -41.73
CA ALA A 750 27.66 -18.19 -41.64
C ALA A 750 28.29 -17.16 -42.61
N MET A 751 29.62 -17.14 -42.74
CA MET A 751 30.32 -16.32 -43.72
C MET A 751 30.05 -16.76 -45.17
N GLU A 752 29.92 -18.06 -45.45
CA GLU A 752 29.55 -18.57 -46.78
C GLU A 752 28.12 -18.15 -47.16
N LEU A 753 27.16 -18.26 -46.24
CA LEU A 753 25.76 -17.83 -46.43
C LEU A 753 25.63 -16.32 -46.68
N LEU A 754 26.35 -15.48 -45.93
CA LEU A 754 26.42 -14.04 -46.18
C LEU A 754 27.00 -13.73 -47.56
N ALA A 755 28.08 -14.39 -47.96
CA ALA A 755 28.66 -14.23 -49.29
C ALA A 755 27.70 -14.66 -50.42
N GLU A 756 26.91 -15.74 -50.22
CA GLU A 756 25.87 -16.14 -51.16
C GLU A 756 24.65 -15.21 -51.21
N ALA A 757 24.32 -14.54 -50.10
CA ALA A 757 23.28 -13.50 -50.02
C ALA A 757 23.72 -12.15 -50.64
N GLY A 758 25.02 -11.97 -50.90
CA GLY A 758 25.59 -10.78 -51.54
C GLY A 758 26.47 -9.90 -50.64
N PHE A 759 26.80 -10.37 -49.44
CA PHE A 759 27.57 -9.67 -48.40
C PHE A 759 28.95 -10.33 -48.14
N PRO A 760 29.82 -10.50 -49.15
CA PRO A 760 31.09 -11.25 -49.02
C PRO A 760 32.16 -10.53 -48.17
N ASP A 761 31.96 -9.25 -47.86
CA ASP A 761 32.80 -8.45 -46.97
C ASP A 761 32.10 -8.18 -45.61
N GLY A 762 30.97 -8.84 -45.33
CA GLY A 762 30.13 -8.65 -44.14
C GLY A 762 28.87 -7.81 -44.37
N LEU A 763 27.99 -7.79 -43.37
CA LEU A 763 26.77 -6.98 -43.29
C LEU A 763 26.99 -5.85 -42.26
N THR A 764 27.45 -4.69 -42.74
CA THR A 764 27.82 -3.55 -41.89
C THR A 764 26.78 -2.41 -41.86
N GLU A 765 25.91 -2.37 -42.87
CA GLU A 765 24.80 -1.43 -43.00
C GLU A 765 23.58 -2.18 -43.54
N VAL A 766 22.38 -1.76 -43.15
CA VAL A 766 21.10 -2.34 -43.55
C VAL A 766 20.13 -1.24 -44.03
N THR A 767 19.15 -1.64 -44.83
CA THR A 767 18.13 -0.76 -45.45
C THR A 767 16.79 -0.92 -44.74
N ASN A 768 16.23 0.18 -44.23
CA ASN A 768 14.82 0.26 -43.85
C ASN A 768 13.95 0.30 -45.12
N GLU A 769 12.99 -0.60 -45.26
CA GLU A 769 12.17 -0.71 -46.48
C GLU A 769 11.18 0.46 -46.66
N ASP A 770 10.56 0.95 -45.58
CA ASP A 770 9.59 2.05 -45.62
C ASP A 770 10.20 3.40 -46.02
N THR A 771 11.40 3.71 -45.49
CA THR A 771 12.06 5.01 -45.67
C THR A 771 13.13 4.99 -46.77
N GLY A 772 13.70 3.82 -47.06
CA GLY A 772 14.91 3.68 -47.88
C GLY A 772 16.18 4.23 -47.21
N GLU A 773 16.15 4.48 -45.91
CA GLU A 773 17.31 4.89 -45.11
C GLU A 773 18.28 3.70 -44.92
N VAL A 774 19.58 4.01 -44.95
CA VAL A 774 20.66 3.04 -44.77
C VAL A 774 21.47 3.44 -43.54
N GLY A 775 21.69 2.50 -42.62
CA GLY A 775 22.39 2.72 -41.35
C GLY A 775 22.83 1.42 -40.70
N PRO A 776 23.39 1.45 -39.47
CA PRO A 776 23.84 0.24 -38.78
C PRO A 776 22.65 -0.69 -38.45
N LEU A 777 22.90 -2.00 -38.44
CA LEU A 777 21.93 -2.96 -37.91
C LEU A 777 21.85 -2.81 -36.40
N LYS A 778 20.68 -2.46 -35.85
CA LYS A 778 20.51 -2.40 -34.41
C LYS A 778 20.29 -3.79 -33.80
N PHE A 779 20.84 -4.00 -32.62
CA PHE A 779 20.50 -5.09 -31.71
C PHE A 779 19.85 -4.47 -30.48
N TYR A 780 18.54 -4.63 -30.33
CA TYR A 780 17.79 -4.16 -29.17
C TYR A 780 17.88 -5.19 -28.05
N TYR A 781 18.53 -4.82 -26.94
CA TYR A 781 18.61 -5.65 -25.72
C TYR A 781 17.62 -5.17 -24.66
N MET A 782 17.18 -6.08 -23.79
CA MET A 782 16.13 -5.78 -22.81
C MET A 782 16.66 -4.93 -21.62
N PRO A 783 15.88 -3.96 -21.12
CA PRO A 783 16.24 -3.13 -19.97
C PRO A 783 16.17 -3.82 -18.61
N VAL A 784 15.47 -4.95 -18.49
CA VAL A 784 15.19 -5.62 -17.21
C VAL A 784 15.41 -7.13 -17.28
N THR A 785 15.89 -7.71 -16.19
CA THR A 785 16.00 -9.16 -16.01
C THR A 785 14.63 -9.85 -16.07
N ARG A 786 14.56 -11.03 -16.70
CA ARG A 786 13.38 -11.90 -16.70
C ARG A 786 13.79 -13.36 -16.52
N PHE A 787 12.85 -14.22 -16.21
CA PHE A 787 13.08 -15.65 -15.98
C PHE A 787 13.70 -16.39 -17.19
N TYR A 788 13.52 -15.91 -18.44
CA TYR A 788 14.16 -16.48 -19.63
C TYR A 788 15.53 -15.84 -19.98
N TYR A 789 15.83 -14.63 -19.50
CA TYR A 789 17.11 -13.92 -19.71
C TYR A 789 17.59 -13.33 -18.36
N PRO A 790 18.45 -14.04 -17.60
CA PRO A 790 18.91 -13.62 -16.28
C PRO A 790 19.91 -12.45 -16.31
N SER A 791 20.57 -12.24 -17.45
CA SER A 791 21.54 -11.14 -17.66
C SER A 791 21.42 -10.62 -19.09
N PRO A 792 20.30 -9.96 -19.44
CA PRO A 792 19.91 -9.74 -20.84
C PRO A 792 20.92 -8.89 -21.62
N LYS A 793 21.49 -7.86 -20.97
CA LYS A 793 22.49 -6.99 -21.59
C LYS A 793 23.78 -7.75 -21.90
N GLU A 794 24.30 -8.52 -20.94
CA GLU A 794 25.55 -9.26 -21.08
C GLU A 794 25.41 -10.43 -22.08
N ILE A 795 24.22 -11.05 -22.14
CA ILE A 795 23.85 -12.02 -23.17
C ILE A 795 23.77 -11.35 -24.56
N GLY A 796 23.18 -10.15 -24.65
CA GLY A 796 23.16 -9.35 -25.89
C GLY A 796 24.55 -8.91 -26.35
N GLU A 797 25.43 -8.49 -25.42
CA GLU A 797 26.84 -8.18 -25.68
C GLU A 797 27.59 -9.41 -26.22
N ALA A 798 27.33 -10.60 -25.68
CA ALA A 798 27.90 -11.86 -26.17
C ALA A 798 27.38 -12.23 -27.57
N MET A 799 26.07 -12.11 -27.84
CA MET A 799 25.50 -12.34 -29.17
C MET A 799 26.03 -11.35 -30.21
N ALA A 800 26.15 -10.07 -29.87
CA ALA A 800 26.74 -9.07 -30.76
C ALA A 800 28.23 -9.34 -31.05
N ALA A 801 28.99 -9.79 -30.04
CA ALA A 801 30.37 -10.20 -30.22
C ALA A 801 30.52 -11.49 -31.05
N ASP A 802 29.51 -12.36 -31.07
CA ASP A 802 29.41 -13.52 -31.96
C ASP A 802 29.12 -13.12 -33.41
N LEU A 803 28.10 -12.30 -33.63
CA LEU A 803 27.74 -11.74 -34.94
C LEU A 803 28.91 -10.99 -35.60
N ALA A 804 29.66 -10.21 -34.82
CA ALA A 804 30.84 -9.50 -35.31
C ALA A 804 31.96 -10.43 -35.83
N LYS A 805 32.08 -11.68 -35.32
CA LYS A 805 33.09 -12.66 -35.80
C LYS A 805 32.86 -13.08 -37.24
N VAL A 806 31.60 -13.09 -37.70
CA VAL A 806 31.20 -13.45 -39.07
C VAL A 806 30.99 -12.22 -39.96
N GLY A 807 31.26 -11.02 -39.45
CA GLY A 807 31.11 -9.76 -40.17
C GLY A 807 29.69 -9.18 -40.17
N ILE A 808 28.81 -9.57 -39.25
CA ILE A 808 27.53 -8.88 -39.00
C ILE A 808 27.79 -7.86 -37.89
N GLU A 809 27.93 -6.58 -38.24
CA GLU A 809 28.23 -5.50 -37.28
C GLU A 809 26.91 -4.93 -36.72
N THR A 810 26.74 -4.96 -35.39
CA THR A 810 25.51 -4.50 -34.74
C THR A 810 25.72 -3.34 -33.75
N GLU A 811 24.87 -2.31 -33.83
CA GLU A 811 24.74 -1.29 -32.79
C GLU A 811 23.85 -1.83 -31.65
N LEU A 812 24.45 -2.15 -30.50
CA LEU A 812 23.69 -2.47 -29.28
C LEU A 812 22.90 -1.24 -28.81
N TYR A 813 21.58 -1.39 -28.71
CA TYR A 813 20.64 -0.31 -28.44
C TYR A 813 19.69 -0.67 -27.30
N LEU A 814 19.37 0.34 -26.47
CA LEU A 814 18.45 0.22 -25.34
C LEU A 814 17.24 1.13 -25.59
N GLU A 815 16.08 0.54 -25.83
CA GLU A 815 14.83 1.27 -26.10
C GLU A 815 14.12 1.64 -24.79
N GLY A 816 14.71 2.59 -24.05
CA GLY A 816 14.12 3.15 -22.83
C GLY A 816 14.01 2.15 -21.66
N ASP A 817 12.91 2.26 -20.91
CA ASP A 817 12.50 1.34 -19.86
C ASP A 817 11.65 0.16 -20.42
N TRP A 818 11.18 -0.74 -19.56
CA TRP A 818 10.43 -1.92 -20.01
C TRP A 818 9.08 -1.59 -20.67
N PRO A 819 8.25 -0.66 -20.16
CA PRO A 819 7.08 -0.15 -20.88
C PRO A 819 7.42 0.46 -22.26
N ALA A 820 8.50 1.25 -22.37
CA ALA A 820 8.93 1.83 -23.64
C ALA A 820 9.39 0.76 -24.64
N PHE A 821 10.19 -0.21 -24.20
CA PHE A 821 10.65 -1.34 -25.01
C PHE A 821 9.47 -2.15 -25.57
N LEU A 822 8.48 -2.49 -24.73
CA LEU A 822 7.28 -3.20 -25.16
C LEU A 822 6.34 -2.34 -26.03
N GLY A 823 6.25 -1.03 -25.78
CA GLY A 823 5.56 -0.06 -26.64
C GLY A 823 6.15 -0.04 -28.05
N SER A 824 7.45 0.23 -28.16
CA SER A 824 8.16 0.23 -29.45
C SER A 824 8.19 -1.15 -30.13
N ARG A 825 8.10 -2.27 -29.38
CA ARG A 825 7.81 -3.60 -29.96
C ARG A 825 6.41 -3.65 -30.57
N ARG A 826 5.35 -3.32 -29.81
CA ARG A 826 3.95 -3.32 -30.27
C ARG A 826 3.69 -2.40 -31.47
N GLU A 827 4.45 -1.33 -31.60
CA GLU A 827 4.37 -0.36 -32.70
C GLU A 827 5.36 -0.64 -33.86
N GLY A 828 6.06 -1.79 -33.85
CA GLY A 828 6.98 -2.19 -34.92
C GLY A 828 8.26 -1.34 -35.05
N LYS A 829 8.58 -0.52 -34.04
CA LYS A 829 9.68 0.47 -34.02
C LYS A 829 11.06 -0.11 -33.69
N LEU A 830 11.14 -1.37 -33.23
CA LEU A 830 12.40 -2.08 -33.01
C LEU A 830 13.02 -2.48 -34.37
N TYR A 831 13.57 -1.52 -35.11
CA TYR A 831 14.12 -1.70 -36.45
C TYR A 831 15.51 -2.36 -36.42
N GLY A 832 15.53 -3.69 -36.32
CA GLY A 832 16.77 -4.47 -36.32
C GLY A 832 16.55 -5.91 -35.87
N LEU A 833 17.53 -6.43 -35.12
CA LEU A 833 17.38 -7.61 -34.27
C LEU A 833 16.86 -7.16 -32.90
N TYR A 834 15.96 -7.91 -32.27
CA TYR A 834 15.52 -7.63 -30.90
C TYR A 834 15.43 -8.91 -30.08
N MET A 835 16.07 -8.94 -28.91
CA MET A 835 15.94 -10.05 -27.97
C MET A 835 14.66 -9.87 -27.14
N LEU A 836 13.92 -10.96 -26.97
CA LEU A 836 12.72 -11.01 -26.14
C LEU A 836 12.46 -12.47 -25.74
N GLY A 837 11.53 -12.71 -24.84
CA GLY A 837 11.13 -14.07 -24.47
C GLY A 837 9.70 -14.13 -23.97
N TRP A 838 9.23 -15.35 -23.77
CA TRP A 838 7.89 -15.64 -23.27
C TRP A 838 7.93 -16.66 -22.12
N GLY A 839 6.95 -16.59 -21.23
CA GLY A 839 6.63 -17.65 -20.28
C GLY A 839 5.20 -18.10 -20.54
N GLY A 840 4.93 -19.39 -20.39
CA GLY A 840 3.58 -19.91 -20.56
C GLY A 840 2.69 -19.51 -19.39
N ASP A 841 1.52 -18.96 -19.68
CA ASP A 841 0.57 -18.52 -18.63
C ASP A 841 -0.43 -19.62 -18.24
N ASN A 842 -0.70 -20.56 -19.16
CA ASN A 842 -1.79 -21.54 -19.03
C ASN A 842 -1.39 -23.00 -19.38
N GLY A 843 -0.16 -23.24 -19.83
CA GLY A 843 0.33 -24.57 -20.25
C GLY A 843 -0.25 -25.12 -21.55
N ASP A 844 -0.87 -24.27 -22.36
CA ASP A 844 -1.39 -24.61 -23.68
C ASP A 844 -0.48 -24.04 -24.80
N PRO A 845 -0.11 -24.81 -25.83
CA PRO A 845 0.68 -24.32 -26.96
C PRO A 845 0.05 -23.12 -27.69
N ASP A 846 -1.25 -22.87 -27.54
CA ASP A 846 -1.92 -21.69 -28.08
C ASP A 846 -1.33 -20.38 -27.53
N ASN A 847 -1.15 -20.31 -26.21
CA ASN A 847 -0.56 -19.15 -25.52
C ASN A 847 0.89 -18.85 -25.94
N PHE A 848 1.58 -19.82 -26.56
CA PHE A 848 2.83 -19.58 -27.27
C PHE A 848 2.56 -19.30 -28.75
N LEU A 849 2.17 -20.30 -29.54
CA LEU A 849 2.25 -20.22 -30.99
C LEU A 849 1.17 -19.33 -31.60
N ASN A 850 -0.05 -19.33 -31.04
CA ASN A 850 -1.14 -18.48 -31.53
C ASN A 850 -0.90 -17.00 -31.17
N PHE A 851 -0.31 -16.71 -29.99
CA PHE A 851 0.07 -15.35 -29.57
C PHE A 851 0.98 -14.67 -30.59
N PHE A 852 2.09 -15.32 -30.94
CA PHE A 852 3.15 -14.69 -31.72
C PHE A 852 3.03 -14.90 -33.24
N PHE A 853 2.22 -15.88 -33.69
CA PHE A 853 2.19 -16.27 -35.11
C PHE A 853 0.77 -16.50 -35.69
N GLY A 854 -0.28 -16.43 -34.86
CA GLY A 854 -1.67 -16.63 -35.26
C GLY A 854 -2.38 -15.34 -35.69
N GLY A 855 -3.59 -15.12 -35.19
CA GLY A 855 -4.37 -13.90 -35.45
C GLY A 855 -5.30 -13.97 -36.67
N LEU A 856 -5.94 -15.12 -36.93
CA LEU A 856 -7.13 -15.22 -37.77
C LEU A 856 -8.37 -15.44 -36.90
N SER A 857 -9.52 -14.92 -37.32
CA SER A 857 -10.86 -15.13 -36.74
C SER A 857 -11.83 -15.78 -37.74
N GLY A 858 -11.31 -16.68 -38.58
CA GLY A 858 -12.10 -17.44 -39.53
C GLY A 858 -11.30 -18.02 -40.70
N THR A 859 -11.72 -19.20 -41.18
CA THR A 859 -11.09 -19.89 -42.31
C THR A 859 -11.09 -19.04 -43.58
N GLY A 860 -9.93 -18.89 -44.23
CA GLY A 860 -9.82 -18.17 -45.50
C GLY A 860 -9.75 -16.63 -45.38
N GLN A 861 -9.51 -16.11 -44.17
CA GLN A 861 -8.88 -14.81 -43.99
C GLN A 861 -7.41 -14.83 -44.47
N VAL A 862 -6.83 -13.66 -44.70
CA VAL A 862 -5.41 -13.51 -45.05
C VAL A 862 -4.65 -13.04 -43.82
N LYS A 863 -3.52 -13.69 -43.50
CA LYS A 863 -2.59 -13.21 -42.46
C LYS A 863 -1.80 -12.02 -43.00
N GLU A 864 -2.17 -10.83 -42.56
CA GLU A 864 -1.38 -9.61 -42.78
C GLU A 864 -0.14 -9.59 -41.86
N PRO A 865 0.95 -8.90 -42.26
CA PRO A 865 2.14 -8.65 -41.42
C PRO A 865 1.80 -8.03 -40.05
N ASP A 866 2.21 -8.69 -38.96
CA ASP A 866 1.97 -8.18 -37.60
C ASP A 866 3.14 -7.30 -37.11
N GLN A 867 2.90 -5.99 -37.00
CA GLN A 867 3.87 -5.02 -36.51
C GLN A 867 4.45 -5.35 -35.14
N ARG A 868 3.66 -5.94 -34.22
CA ARG A 868 4.08 -6.34 -32.86
C ARG A 868 5.12 -7.45 -32.90
N GLU A 869 5.17 -8.18 -34.01
CA GLU A 869 6.00 -9.36 -34.22
C GLU A 869 7.16 -9.10 -35.18
N GLY A 870 7.48 -7.82 -35.44
CA GLY A 870 8.49 -7.41 -36.39
C GLY A 870 8.04 -7.53 -37.84
N TRP A 871 6.74 -7.36 -38.11
CA TRP A 871 6.11 -7.50 -39.43
C TRP A 871 6.17 -8.91 -40.03
N TYR A 872 6.23 -9.94 -39.17
CA TYR A 872 6.15 -11.33 -39.61
C TYR A 872 4.71 -11.71 -40.04
N ALA A 873 4.61 -12.52 -41.09
CA ALA A 873 3.37 -13.17 -41.52
C ALA A 873 3.66 -14.47 -42.27
N ASN A 874 2.96 -15.54 -41.88
CA ASN A 874 2.95 -16.80 -42.60
C ASN A 874 1.52 -17.37 -42.58
N GLN A 875 0.93 -17.50 -43.77
CA GLN A 875 -0.48 -17.90 -43.93
C GLN A 875 -0.73 -19.34 -43.45
N GLU A 876 0.17 -20.27 -43.76
CA GLU A 876 -0.04 -21.69 -43.46
C GLU A 876 0.08 -21.95 -41.95
N VAL A 877 1.02 -21.27 -41.29
CA VAL A 877 1.09 -21.22 -39.82
C VAL A 877 -0.20 -20.65 -39.21
N ALA A 878 -0.69 -19.51 -39.70
CA ALA A 878 -1.89 -18.87 -39.16
C ALA A 878 -3.18 -19.70 -39.38
N ASP A 879 -3.33 -20.35 -40.55
CA ASP A 879 -4.43 -21.28 -40.84
C ASP A 879 -4.38 -22.54 -39.94
N LEU A 880 -3.18 -23.08 -39.65
CA LEU A 880 -3.01 -24.22 -38.73
C LEU A 880 -3.33 -23.84 -37.28
N LEU A 881 -2.92 -22.64 -36.84
CA LEU A 881 -3.17 -22.15 -35.49
C LEU A 881 -4.66 -21.88 -35.24
N PHE A 882 -5.37 -21.29 -36.20
CA PHE A 882 -6.83 -21.15 -36.11
C PHE A 882 -7.55 -22.51 -36.00
N GLN A 883 -7.10 -23.52 -36.75
CA GLN A 883 -7.62 -24.90 -36.62
C GLN A 883 -7.31 -25.51 -35.24
N ALA A 884 -6.13 -25.23 -34.68
CA ALA A 884 -5.73 -25.75 -33.37
C ALA A 884 -6.44 -25.04 -32.20
N ALA A 885 -6.75 -23.74 -32.32
CA ALA A 885 -7.51 -22.98 -31.34
C ALA A 885 -9.00 -23.37 -31.28
N THR A 886 -9.57 -23.85 -32.39
CA THR A 886 -11.02 -24.17 -32.53
C THR A 886 -11.38 -25.66 -32.42
N GLU A 887 -10.40 -26.57 -32.43
CA GLU A 887 -10.60 -28.02 -32.25
C GLU A 887 -10.49 -28.42 -30.76
N PRO A 888 -11.55 -28.87 -30.08
CA PRO A 888 -11.52 -29.14 -28.64
C PRO A 888 -10.70 -30.38 -28.22
N GLU A 889 -10.42 -31.35 -29.11
CA GLU A 889 -9.66 -32.55 -28.74
C GLU A 889 -8.14 -32.32 -28.81
N GLN A 890 -7.48 -32.17 -27.66
CA GLN A 890 -6.01 -32.03 -27.51
C GLN A 890 -5.20 -32.99 -28.39
N ALA A 891 -5.62 -34.25 -28.50
CA ALA A 891 -4.97 -35.27 -29.32
C ALA A 891 -5.00 -35.02 -30.85
N LYS A 892 -5.89 -34.13 -31.32
CA LYS A 892 -5.91 -33.62 -32.70
C LYS A 892 -5.19 -32.27 -32.84
N ARG A 893 -5.19 -31.44 -31.79
CA ARG A 893 -4.44 -30.17 -31.74
C ARG A 893 -2.93 -30.39 -31.80
N ALA A 894 -2.42 -31.40 -31.09
CA ALA A 894 -0.99 -31.71 -30.99
C ALA A 894 -0.25 -31.77 -32.35
N PRO A 895 -0.67 -32.58 -33.35
CA PRO A 895 -0.02 -32.62 -34.66
C PRO A 895 -0.13 -31.33 -35.49
N LEU A 896 -1.04 -30.40 -35.16
CA LEU A 896 -1.09 -29.08 -35.80
C LEU A 896 0.02 -28.18 -35.25
N TYR A 897 0.20 -28.14 -33.93
CA TYR A 897 1.30 -27.43 -33.28
C TYR A 897 2.68 -28.03 -33.65
N GLU A 898 2.78 -29.36 -33.80
CA GLU A 898 4.01 -30.02 -34.28
C GLU A 898 4.43 -29.56 -35.69
N GLU A 899 3.47 -29.31 -36.59
CA GLU A 899 3.75 -28.82 -37.95
C GLU A 899 4.04 -27.31 -37.95
N VAL A 900 3.35 -26.52 -37.12
CA VAL A 900 3.64 -25.08 -36.96
C VAL A 900 5.07 -24.85 -36.50
N GLU A 901 5.56 -25.60 -35.51
CA GLU A 901 6.97 -25.54 -35.06
C GLU A 901 7.95 -25.90 -36.19
N ARG A 902 7.64 -26.90 -37.02
CA ARG A 902 8.45 -27.23 -38.21
C ARG A 902 8.47 -26.09 -39.22
N LEU A 903 7.32 -25.49 -39.52
CA LEU A 903 7.21 -24.36 -40.45
C LEU A 903 7.97 -23.12 -39.95
N LEU A 904 7.87 -22.78 -38.66
CA LEU A 904 8.58 -21.65 -38.06
C LEU A 904 10.10 -21.88 -38.02
N HIS A 905 10.53 -23.11 -37.75
CA HIS A 905 11.93 -23.51 -37.79
C HIS A 905 12.47 -23.50 -39.24
N GLU A 906 11.74 -24.04 -40.21
CA GLU A 906 12.11 -24.03 -41.64
C GLU A 906 12.13 -22.60 -42.21
N ASP A 907 11.24 -21.70 -41.83
CA ASP A 907 11.27 -20.29 -42.25
C ASP A 907 12.36 -19.47 -41.51
N ARG A 908 13.03 -20.05 -40.51
CA ARG A 908 13.97 -19.33 -39.61
C ARG A 908 13.31 -18.05 -39.06
N ALA A 909 12.06 -18.19 -38.58
CA ALA A 909 11.20 -17.05 -38.23
C ALA A 909 11.78 -16.18 -37.09
N ARG A 910 12.43 -16.83 -36.12
CA ARG A 910 13.23 -16.24 -35.02
C ARG A 910 14.30 -17.24 -34.61
N LEU A 911 15.43 -16.79 -34.10
CA LEU A 911 16.40 -17.67 -33.46
C LEU A 911 15.90 -18.02 -32.05
N TRP A 912 15.53 -19.29 -31.85
CA TRP A 912 15.31 -19.84 -30.52
C TRP A 912 16.66 -19.97 -29.81
N VAL A 913 16.85 -19.31 -28.67
CA VAL A 913 18.15 -19.26 -27.99
C VAL A 913 18.20 -20.29 -26.87
N ILE A 914 17.25 -20.22 -25.94
CA ILE A 914 17.35 -20.91 -24.65
C ILE A 914 15.97 -21.14 -24.01
N HIS A 915 15.85 -22.24 -23.29
CA HIS A 915 14.83 -22.49 -22.28
C HIS A 915 15.49 -22.48 -20.90
N ASN A 916 14.90 -21.85 -19.89
CA ASN A 916 15.45 -21.83 -18.54
C ASN A 916 14.55 -22.56 -17.55
N ASP A 917 15.03 -23.63 -16.93
CA ASP A 917 14.40 -24.22 -15.75
C ASP A 917 14.68 -23.31 -14.55
N THR A 918 13.85 -22.27 -14.40
CA THR A 918 14.12 -21.13 -13.52
C THR A 918 14.37 -21.56 -12.08
N PRO A 919 15.57 -21.32 -11.52
CA PRO A 919 15.90 -21.82 -10.20
C PRO A 919 15.34 -20.92 -9.08
N TRP A 920 14.83 -21.60 -8.06
CA TRP A 920 14.38 -21.08 -6.78
C TRP A 920 15.29 -21.66 -5.71
N ILE A 921 15.92 -20.81 -4.91
CA ILE A 921 16.80 -21.24 -3.82
C ILE A 921 16.04 -21.04 -2.51
N LEU A 922 15.90 -22.11 -1.72
CA LEU A 922 15.16 -22.12 -0.47
C LEU A 922 16.04 -22.62 0.68
N SER A 923 15.79 -22.12 1.89
CA SER A 923 16.38 -22.68 3.10
C SER A 923 15.85 -24.10 3.35
N SER A 924 16.72 -25.04 3.76
CA SER A 924 16.35 -26.42 4.12
C SER A 924 15.45 -26.53 5.36
N LYS A 925 15.11 -25.40 6.00
CA LYS A 925 14.06 -25.30 7.01
C LYS A 925 12.65 -25.21 6.41
N ILE A 926 12.54 -24.91 5.12
CA ILE A 926 11.29 -24.74 4.39
C ILE A 926 10.87 -26.07 3.76
N SER A 927 9.56 -26.30 3.73
CA SER A 927 8.92 -27.39 3.00
C SER A 927 7.46 -27.00 2.72
N GLY A 928 6.80 -27.63 1.74
CA GLY A 928 5.40 -27.35 1.42
C GLY A 928 5.14 -26.03 0.68
N PHE A 929 6.19 -25.28 0.33
CA PHE A 929 6.16 -24.37 -0.81
C PHE A 929 5.96 -25.19 -2.09
N VAL A 930 5.14 -24.72 -3.02
CA VAL A 930 4.96 -25.37 -4.33
C VAL A 930 5.33 -24.40 -5.43
N VAL A 931 6.47 -24.65 -6.07
CA VAL A 931 6.85 -23.96 -7.31
C VAL A 931 5.92 -24.40 -8.43
N GLN A 932 5.41 -23.45 -9.21
CA GLN A 932 4.56 -23.73 -10.37
C GLN A 932 5.26 -23.42 -11.71
N PRO A 933 4.94 -24.16 -12.79
CA PRO A 933 5.37 -23.82 -14.14
C PRO A 933 4.51 -22.70 -14.78
N VAL A 934 3.26 -22.55 -14.32
CA VAL A 934 2.27 -21.56 -14.78
C VAL A 934 1.45 -21.03 -13.59
N GLY A 935 1.06 -19.76 -13.64
CA GLY A 935 0.41 -19.09 -12.52
C GLY A 935 1.29 -18.94 -11.26
N ALA A 936 0.69 -18.46 -10.18
CA ALA A 936 1.38 -18.19 -8.92
C ALA A 936 1.82 -19.48 -8.19
N CYS A 937 3.03 -19.45 -7.62
CA CYS A 937 3.48 -20.47 -6.68
C CYS A 937 2.63 -20.44 -5.41
N LYS A 938 2.47 -21.58 -4.73
CA LYS A 938 1.55 -21.73 -3.58
C LYS A 938 2.28 -21.67 -2.25
N TYR A 939 1.76 -20.85 -1.32
CA TYR A 939 2.39 -20.51 -0.04
C TYR A 939 1.62 -21.05 1.17
N GLU A 940 0.34 -21.45 1.01
CA GLU A 940 -0.56 -21.84 2.10
C GLU A 940 -0.14 -23.13 2.81
N GLY A 941 0.60 -24.00 2.13
CA GLY A 941 1.18 -25.23 2.68
C GLY A 941 2.59 -25.08 3.26
N VAL A 942 3.17 -23.88 3.27
CA VAL A 942 4.55 -23.65 3.74
C VAL A 942 4.70 -23.99 5.22
N VAL A 943 5.70 -24.80 5.54
CA VAL A 943 6.09 -25.15 6.91
C VAL A 943 7.54 -24.75 7.14
N ILE A 944 7.75 -23.87 8.12
CA ILE A 944 9.07 -23.47 8.61
C ILE A 944 9.46 -24.34 9.81
N ALA A 945 10.60 -25.02 9.72
CA ALA A 945 11.15 -25.85 10.79
C ALA A 945 11.99 -25.05 11.81
N ASP A 946 11.92 -25.49 13.07
CA ASP A 946 12.53 -24.86 14.25
C ASP A 946 14.07 -24.95 14.23
#